data_AF-R6WML7-F1
#
_entry.id   AF-R6WML7-F1
#
_cell.length_a   1.000
_cell.length_b   1.000
_cell.length_c   1.000
_cell.angle_alpha   90.00
_cell.angle_beta   90.00
_cell.angle_gamma   90.00
#
_symmetry.space_group_name_H-M   'P 1'
#
loop_
_entity.id
_entity.type
_entity.pdbx_description
1 polymer ?
#
loop_
_entity_poly.entity_id
_entity_poly.type
_entity_poly.pdbx_seq_one_letter_code
_entity_poly.pdbx_strand_id
1 'polypeptide(L)'
;MSYNKNKRKQPQKEEKFPLGLLLPIIAFLAIIPLITMMHNYNNNLGQFEWFTTYTDVTDFFLYFKMVWIIITCGYLVFCLIYLFFAVEKNPIWIKQLIPIAVYCGLSLLSAIASKYSYFSFHGIFEQFESVWVLLGYGLMVYYSFFIMQSESALKRTMNWFMIGIAIMSFLGLSQAFGHDFFQTEFGQSLIKPSTYKEELVFNFEKGRPYMTLYNPNYVGFYAALTIPVLLTLIFAVKKLWQRIASAVLLVAVVIILFASQSRAGIIALAVSLIVMLLCMRKVFIKNWIIAASGIVLIIAAFFAVNAMNNNVLLNRLQGMFTSEAEYYPLKEIQTNENDVTVVYQSAERNAAENGKTTKNDQLVIKMLQDKNGADYFELTDGSGKEVGFALAEDGVTNNITDPRFPFSFAAVQDDSFHGFEITIDGNAWYLSNLMNTEGQSGYYCRGGNNAMMKLATIKESVPYLDKHYKLANMRGYMWDRSIPLLKKYFFLGSGPDTFIIAFPNNDLVGMYNSGHINELITKPHCMYLQVGVQTGVLSLIALLIFFGWYLIDSIRIYWRCHYSEYMTFIGVGVLGAVIGYLILCLTNDSCVALSPIFYTLIGIGLGINYKIRKDMAFVFETSEPAANQPSNNKNKKKKKRK
;
A
#
# COMPACT_ATOMS: atom_id res chain seq x y z
N MET A 1 36.49 -44.26 45.35
CA MET A 1 36.63 -43.45 44.12
C MET A 1 35.37 -42.62 43.93
N SER A 2 35.51 -41.30 44.05
CA SER A 2 34.42 -40.32 44.05
C SER A 2 33.87 -40.13 42.63
N TYR A 3 32.55 -40.29 42.48
CA TYR A 3 31.84 -39.99 41.24
C TYR A 3 31.72 -38.46 41.08
N ASN A 4 32.37 -37.94 40.05
CA ASN A 4 32.43 -36.51 39.76
C ASN A 4 31.03 -36.02 39.33
N LYS A 5 30.39 -35.20 40.18
CA LYS A 5 29.18 -34.44 39.84
C LYS A 5 29.53 -33.50 38.69
N ASN A 6 29.02 -33.80 37.49
CA ASN A 6 28.94 -32.83 36.39
C ASN A 6 28.16 -31.61 36.88
N LYS A 7 28.89 -30.56 37.28
CA LYS A 7 28.38 -29.20 37.44
C LYS A 7 27.75 -28.81 36.10
N ARG A 8 26.42 -28.82 36.03
CA ARG A 8 25.68 -27.99 35.07
C ARG A 8 26.24 -26.58 35.22
N LYS A 9 26.97 -26.08 34.21
CA LYS A 9 27.34 -24.66 34.14
C LYS A 9 26.03 -23.89 34.32
N GLN A 10 25.97 -23.05 35.36
CA GLN A 10 24.88 -22.09 35.50
C GLN A 10 24.78 -21.31 34.18
N PRO A 11 23.58 -21.05 33.64
CA PRO A 11 23.46 -20.23 32.44
C PRO A 11 24.05 -18.86 32.77
N GLN A 12 25.16 -18.52 32.10
CA GLN A 12 25.70 -17.16 32.12
C GLN A 12 24.55 -16.21 31.78
N LYS A 13 24.31 -15.23 32.66
CA LYS A 13 23.25 -14.23 32.48
C LYS A 13 23.56 -13.50 31.17
N GLU A 14 22.77 -13.73 30.12
CA GLU A 14 22.97 -13.08 28.82
C GLU A 14 23.14 -11.57 29.03
N GLU A 15 24.29 -11.03 28.63
CA GLU A 15 24.52 -9.59 28.70
C GLU A 15 23.48 -8.85 27.87
N LYS A 16 22.98 -7.75 28.41
CA LYS A 16 21.98 -6.92 27.71
C LYS A 16 22.63 -6.31 26.48
N PHE A 17 22.02 -6.56 25.32
CA PHE A 17 22.48 -5.96 24.06
C PHE A 17 22.44 -4.42 24.16
N PRO A 18 23.48 -3.69 23.70
CA PRO A 18 23.57 -2.22 23.82
C PRO A 18 22.35 -1.50 23.23
N LEU A 19 21.77 -0.54 23.98
CA LEU A 19 20.55 0.15 23.54
C LEU A 19 20.79 1.02 22.30
N GLY A 20 21.92 1.73 22.23
CA GLY A 20 22.24 2.63 21.12
C GLY A 20 22.13 1.94 19.76
N LEU A 21 22.66 0.71 19.66
CA LEU A 21 22.57 -0.11 18.44
C LEU A 21 21.14 -0.59 18.12
N LEU A 22 20.21 -0.58 19.08
CA LEU A 22 18.82 -0.94 18.84
C LEU A 22 17.94 0.26 18.50
N LEU A 23 18.39 1.49 18.78
CA LEU A 23 17.59 2.70 18.56
C LEU A 23 17.06 2.83 17.13
N PRO A 24 17.81 2.53 16.04
CA PRO A 24 17.26 2.63 14.69
C PRO A 24 16.05 1.71 14.49
N ILE A 25 16.18 0.45 14.92
CA ILE A 25 15.14 -0.57 14.78
C ILE A 25 13.93 -0.22 15.65
N ILE A 26 14.16 0.27 16.87
CA ILE A 26 13.10 0.76 17.76
C ILE A 26 12.37 1.94 17.12
N ALA A 27 13.10 2.88 16.52
CA ALA A 27 12.52 4.04 15.88
C ALA A 27 11.58 3.64 14.73
N PHE A 28 12.00 2.73 13.83
CA PHE A 28 11.16 2.25 12.72
C PHE A 28 9.93 1.48 13.19
N LEU A 29 10.05 0.65 14.25
CA LEU A 29 8.95 -0.18 14.72
C LEU A 29 7.94 0.56 15.62
N ALA A 30 8.41 1.49 16.45
CA ALA A 30 7.62 2.04 17.55
C ALA A 30 7.45 3.56 17.54
N ILE A 31 8.39 4.33 16.98
CA ILE A 31 8.39 5.80 17.10
C ILE A 31 7.89 6.45 15.82
N ILE A 32 8.52 6.16 14.67
CA ILE A 32 8.18 6.78 13.38
C ILE A 32 6.69 6.62 13.00
N PRO A 33 6.04 5.46 13.21
CA PRO A 33 4.62 5.33 12.94
C PRO A 33 3.75 6.33 13.71
N LEU A 34 4.16 6.77 14.91
CA LEU A 34 3.41 7.70 15.77
C LEU A 34 3.51 9.17 15.34
N ILE A 35 4.52 9.51 14.54
CA ILE A 35 4.84 10.91 14.21
C ILE A 35 3.68 11.51 13.41
N THR A 36 3.05 12.53 13.97
CA THR A 36 1.97 13.30 13.34
C THR A 36 2.22 14.76 13.67
N MET A 37 2.45 15.59 12.66
CA MET A 37 2.79 17.00 12.84
C MET A 37 2.50 17.79 11.57
N MET A 38 1.87 18.95 11.72
CA MET A 38 1.51 19.86 10.65
C MET A 38 2.74 20.36 9.89
N HIS A 39 2.71 20.23 8.57
CA HIS A 39 3.70 20.77 7.65
C HIS A 39 3.01 21.41 6.45
N ASN A 40 3.21 22.71 6.28
CA ASN A 40 2.77 23.44 5.10
C ASN A 40 3.90 23.44 4.08
N TYR A 41 3.60 23.12 2.83
CA TYR A 41 4.58 23.08 1.75
C TYR A 41 3.93 23.35 0.41
N ASN A 42 4.75 23.75 -0.56
CA ASN A 42 4.33 23.84 -1.95
C ASN A 42 4.53 22.48 -2.63
N ASN A 43 3.49 21.94 -3.25
CA ASN A 43 3.53 20.64 -3.93
C ASN A 43 4.24 20.70 -5.29
N ASN A 44 4.55 21.88 -5.83
CA ASN A 44 5.17 22.13 -7.13
C ASN A 44 4.44 21.52 -8.34
N LEU A 45 3.15 21.16 -8.19
CA LEU A 45 2.38 20.54 -9.25
C LEU A 45 1.72 21.56 -10.21
N GLY A 46 1.66 22.83 -9.85
CA GLY A 46 1.07 23.89 -10.69
C GLY A 46 1.77 24.13 -12.04
N GLN A 47 2.90 23.46 -12.29
CA GLN A 47 3.57 23.44 -13.59
C GLN A 47 2.93 22.47 -14.60
N PHE A 48 2.01 21.61 -14.15
CA PHE A 48 1.34 20.63 -14.99
C PHE A 48 -0.07 21.10 -15.33
N GLU A 49 -0.43 21.10 -16.61
CA GLU A 49 -1.74 21.58 -17.10
C GLU A 49 -2.94 20.90 -16.43
N TRP A 50 -2.78 19.64 -16.01
CA TRP A 50 -3.82 18.88 -15.32
C TRP A 50 -3.98 19.22 -13.83
N PHE A 51 -3.17 20.14 -13.29
CA PHE A 51 -3.17 20.51 -11.88
C PHE A 51 -3.39 22.01 -11.70
N THR A 52 -4.59 22.41 -11.24
CA THR A 52 -4.94 23.81 -10.99
C THR A 52 -5.36 24.12 -9.56
N THR A 53 -5.11 23.18 -8.64
CA THR A 53 -5.35 23.40 -7.21
C THR A 53 -4.30 24.34 -6.61
N TYR A 54 -4.65 24.94 -5.47
CA TYR A 54 -3.69 25.54 -4.54
C TYR A 54 -2.43 24.68 -4.44
N THR A 55 -1.31 25.25 -4.83
CA THR A 55 0.00 24.59 -4.75
C THR A 55 0.46 24.47 -3.30
N ASP A 56 -0.04 25.33 -2.42
CA ASP A 56 0.25 25.27 -0.99
C ASP A 56 -0.74 24.34 -0.30
N VAL A 57 -0.20 23.28 0.30
CA VAL A 57 -0.95 22.20 0.94
C VAL A 57 -0.38 21.90 2.32
N THR A 58 -1.21 21.29 3.16
CA THR A 58 -0.84 20.90 4.52
C THR A 58 -0.83 19.38 4.64
N ASP A 59 0.30 18.82 5.06
CA ASP A 59 0.42 17.41 5.46
C ASP A 59 0.58 17.30 6.98
N PHE A 60 -0.02 16.28 7.58
CA PHE A 60 0.15 15.94 9.00
C PHE A 60 0.87 14.61 9.20
N PHE A 61 0.90 13.74 8.19
CA PHE A 61 1.11 12.33 8.42
C PHE A 61 2.37 11.78 7.76
N LEU A 62 2.85 12.34 6.67
CA LEU A 62 3.82 11.68 5.80
C LEU A 62 5.18 12.39 5.79
N TYR A 63 5.21 13.72 5.68
CA TYR A 63 6.43 14.50 5.54
C TYR A 63 7.41 14.29 6.68
N PHE A 64 6.96 14.50 7.93
CA PHE A 64 7.86 14.31 9.08
C PHE A 64 8.24 12.83 9.28
N LYS A 65 7.41 11.88 8.85
CA LYS A 65 7.80 10.47 8.85
C LYS A 65 8.95 10.22 7.86
N MET A 66 8.87 10.77 6.64
CA MET A 66 9.98 10.74 5.68
C MET A 66 11.26 11.33 6.29
N VAL A 67 11.20 12.53 6.87
CA VAL A 67 12.35 13.20 7.49
C VAL A 67 12.99 12.33 8.57
N TRP A 68 12.19 11.78 9.49
CA TRP A 68 12.70 10.94 10.58
C TRP A 68 13.19 9.58 10.10
N ILE A 69 12.66 9.02 9.01
CA ILE A 69 13.23 7.85 8.35
C ILE A 69 14.65 8.16 7.87
N ILE A 70 14.84 9.26 7.15
CA ILE A 70 16.15 9.66 6.60
C ILE A 70 17.16 9.90 7.74
N ILE A 71 16.78 10.63 8.79
CA ILE A 71 17.61 10.87 9.97
C ILE A 71 18.02 9.54 10.64
N THR A 72 17.04 8.63 10.82
CA THR A 72 17.28 7.33 11.45
C THR A 72 18.21 6.46 10.59
N CYS A 73 18.08 6.51 9.26
CA CYS A 73 19.01 5.86 8.33
C CYS A 73 20.43 6.44 8.42
N GLY A 74 20.58 7.76 8.58
CA GLY A 74 21.88 8.38 8.85
C GLY A 74 22.53 7.84 10.13
N TYR A 75 21.76 7.74 11.22
CA TYR A 75 22.24 7.14 12.48
C TYR A 75 22.55 5.63 12.35
N LEU A 76 21.77 4.91 11.55
CA LEU A 76 22.01 3.50 11.24
C LEU A 76 23.35 3.31 10.50
N VAL A 77 23.68 4.16 9.54
CA VAL A 77 24.98 4.14 8.85
C VAL A 77 26.12 4.38 9.84
N PHE A 78 25.98 5.34 10.77
CA PHE A 78 26.96 5.56 11.83
C PHE A 78 27.15 4.31 12.71
N CYS A 79 26.05 3.62 13.05
CA CYS A 79 26.09 2.37 13.81
C CYS A 79 26.81 1.25 13.04
N LEU A 80 26.62 1.12 11.73
CA LEU A 80 27.36 0.17 10.90
C LEU A 80 28.85 0.50 10.84
N ILE A 81 29.23 1.77 10.66
CA ILE A 81 30.63 2.21 10.69
C ILE A 81 31.27 1.86 12.03
N TYR A 82 30.61 2.20 13.14
CA TYR A 82 31.08 1.85 14.48
C TYR A 82 31.27 0.33 14.64
N LEU A 83 30.29 -0.48 14.20
CA LEU A 83 30.36 -1.94 14.31
C LEU A 83 31.50 -2.55 13.49
N PHE A 84 31.74 -2.05 12.29
CA PHE A 84 32.74 -2.63 11.37
C PHE A 84 34.16 -2.14 11.64
N PHE A 85 34.32 -0.89 12.06
CA PHE A 85 35.65 -0.29 12.21
C PHE A 85 36.10 -0.14 13.66
N ALA A 86 35.19 0.10 14.61
CA ALA A 86 35.57 0.27 16.02
C ALA A 86 35.39 -1.01 16.85
N VAL A 87 34.32 -1.78 16.57
CA VAL A 87 34.10 -3.11 17.20
C VAL A 87 34.69 -4.23 16.35
N GLU A 88 35.17 -3.93 15.14
CA GLU A 88 35.81 -4.87 14.21
C GLU A 88 34.95 -6.10 13.89
N LYS A 89 33.62 -5.92 13.81
CA LYS A 89 32.73 -6.99 13.34
C LYS A 89 32.79 -7.09 11.82
N ASN A 90 33.01 -8.31 11.32
CA ASN A 90 32.97 -8.54 9.88
C ASN A 90 31.56 -8.36 9.32
N PRO A 91 31.41 -7.66 8.17
CA PRO A 91 30.13 -7.60 7.47
C PRO A 91 29.72 -9.00 7.01
N ILE A 92 28.41 -9.28 7.04
CA ILE A 92 27.87 -10.58 6.64
C ILE A 92 27.02 -10.39 5.40
N TRP A 93 27.35 -11.13 4.34
CA TRP A 93 26.59 -11.13 3.09
C TRP A 93 25.98 -12.49 2.82
N ILE A 94 24.66 -12.51 2.60
CA ILE A 94 23.91 -13.68 2.16
C ILE A 94 23.30 -13.40 0.78
N LYS A 95 23.12 -14.44 -0.03
CA LYS A 95 22.58 -14.30 -1.40
C LYS A 95 21.26 -13.55 -1.42
N GLN A 96 20.43 -13.72 -0.40
CA GLN A 96 19.15 -13.04 -0.23
C GLN A 96 19.24 -11.51 -0.20
N LEU A 97 20.39 -10.92 0.11
CA LEU A 97 20.57 -9.47 0.15
C LEU A 97 20.92 -8.86 -1.22
N ILE A 98 21.29 -9.67 -2.22
CA ILE A 98 21.67 -9.18 -3.54
C ILE A 98 20.49 -8.48 -4.25
N PRO A 99 19.28 -9.06 -4.34
CA PRO A 99 18.21 -8.44 -5.11
C PRO A 99 17.69 -7.14 -4.48
N ILE A 100 17.70 -7.00 -3.15
CA ILE A 100 17.35 -5.72 -2.50
C ILE A 100 18.42 -4.66 -2.75
N ALA A 101 19.71 -5.03 -2.82
CA ALA A 101 20.77 -4.09 -3.20
C ALA A 101 20.62 -3.64 -4.67
N VAL A 102 20.26 -4.56 -5.57
CA VAL A 102 19.97 -4.25 -6.98
C VAL A 102 18.76 -3.31 -7.09
N TYR A 103 17.68 -3.57 -6.35
CA TYR A 103 16.51 -2.69 -6.26
C TYR A 103 16.91 -1.27 -5.82
N CYS A 104 17.72 -1.14 -4.77
CA CYS A 104 18.21 0.16 -4.30
C CYS A 104 19.07 0.87 -5.37
N GLY A 105 19.96 0.15 -6.05
CA GLY A 105 20.78 0.70 -7.13
C GLY A 105 19.95 1.19 -8.31
N LEU A 106 18.99 0.39 -8.78
CA LEU A 106 18.09 0.77 -9.87
C LEU A 106 17.19 1.95 -9.48
N SER A 107 16.72 2.01 -8.23
CA SER A 107 15.94 3.15 -7.73
C SER A 107 16.75 4.44 -7.73
N LEU A 108 18.04 4.39 -7.39
CA LEU A 108 18.93 5.55 -7.47
C LEU A 108 19.21 5.97 -8.91
N LEU A 109 19.51 5.03 -9.79
CA LEU A 109 19.70 5.30 -11.22
C LEU A 109 18.44 5.89 -11.86
N SER A 110 17.27 5.39 -11.47
CA SER A 110 15.96 5.91 -11.85
C SER A 110 15.78 7.38 -11.45
N ALA A 111 16.11 7.72 -10.20
CA ALA A 111 16.01 9.10 -9.70
C ALA A 111 16.93 10.06 -10.46
N ILE A 112 18.17 9.63 -10.73
CA ILE A 112 19.16 10.43 -11.47
C ILE A 112 18.74 10.63 -12.92
N ALA A 113 18.20 9.59 -13.57
CA ALA A 113 17.79 9.64 -14.98
C ALA A 113 16.39 10.26 -15.19
N SER A 114 15.64 10.53 -14.13
CA SER A 114 14.27 11.05 -14.24
C SER A 114 14.24 12.47 -14.78
N LYS A 115 13.28 12.75 -15.68
CA LYS A 115 12.93 14.11 -16.12
C LYS A 115 12.37 14.97 -14.97
N TYR A 116 11.88 14.32 -13.91
CA TYR A 116 11.24 14.93 -12.76
C TYR A 116 12.03 14.67 -11.48
N SER A 117 13.36 14.67 -11.59
CA SER A 117 14.30 14.29 -10.52
C SER A 117 14.10 15.06 -9.22
N TYR A 118 13.67 16.33 -9.28
CA TYR A 118 13.31 17.12 -8.10
C TYR A 118 12.38 16.35 -7.15
N PHE A 119 11.28 15.80 -7.68
CA PHE A 119 10.30 15.04 -6.90
C PHE A 119 10.88 13.72 -6.39
N SER A 120 11.73 13.06 -7.17
CA SER A 120 12.40 11.83 -6.74
C SER A 120 13.32 12.01 -5.54
N PHE A 121 13.93 13.19 -5.37
CA PHE A 121 14.82 13.48 -4.24
C PHE A 121 14.12 14.11 -3.04
N HIS A 122 13.01 14.83 -3.24
CA HIS A 122 12.31 15.59 -2.17
C HIS A 122 11.00 14.94 -1.70
N GLY A 123 10.47 14.00 -2.47
CA GLY A 123 9.14 13.44 -2.27
C GLY A 123 8.06 14.28 -2.95
N ILE A 124 6.94 13.65 -3.27
CA ILE A 124 5.78 14.28 -3.93
C ILE A 124 4.54 14.27 -3.03
N PHE A 125 3.56 15.08 -3.43
CA PHE A 125 2.22 15.17 -2.85
C PHE A 125 1.63 13.78 -2.50
N GLU A 126 1.18 13.64 -1.25
CA GLU A 126 0.55 12.43 -0.67
C GLU A 126 1.39 11.14 -0.65
N GLN A 127 2.69 11.20 -0.95
CA GLN A 127 3.56 10.01 -0.91
C GLN A 127 4.77 10.19 0.00
N PHE A 128 5.60 11.21 -0.28
CA PHE A 128 6.87 11.47 0.39
C PHE A 128 7.82 10.25 0.45
N GLU A 129 7.79 9.39 -0.57
CA GLU A 129 8.57 8.16 -0.65
C GLU A 129 9.76 8.35 -1.61
N SER A 130 10.58 9.35 -1.30
CA SER A 130 11.75 9.72 -2.10
C SER A 130 12.78 8.58 -2.23
N VAL A 131 13.72 8.73 -3.16
CA VAL A 131 14.82 7.78 -3.35
C VAL A 131 15.60 7.50 -2.06
N TRP A 132 15.75 8.50 -1.18
CA TRP A 132 16.41 8.33 0.11
C TRP A 132 15.66 7.39 1.04
N VAL A 133 14.33 7.41 0.98
CA VAL A 133 13.48 6.46 1.72
C VAL A 133 13.63 5.05 1.14
N LEU A 134 13.63 4.91 -0.19
CA LEU A 134 13.79 3.60 -0.84
C LEU A 134 15.17 2.98 -0.54
N LEU A 135 16.24 3.77 -0.56
CA LEU A 135 17.57 3.34 -0.11
C LEU A 135 17.57 3.00 1.39
N GLY A 136 16.86 3.80 2.18
CA GLY A 136 16.62 3.56 3.59
C GLY A 136 16.02 2.19 3.86
N TYR A 137 15.06 1.73 3.06
CA TYR A 137 14.48 0.39 3.19
C TYR A 137 15.50 -0.73 3.01
N GLY A 138 16.39 -0.64 2.02
CA GLY A 138 17.49 -1.60 1.87
C GLY A 138 18.43 -1.61 3.07
N LEU A 139 18.75 -0.42 3.61
CA LEU A 139 19.56 -0.28 4.83
C LEU A 139 18.86 -0.87 6.07
N MET A 140 17.55 -0.67 6.22
CA MET A 140 16.75 -1.24 7.31
C MET A 140 16.80 -2.77 7.29
N VAL A 141 16.65 -3.38 6.10
CA VAL A 141 16.75 -4.83 5.91
C VAL A 141 18.11 -5.32 6.37
N TYR A 142 19.20 -4.74 5.83
CA TYR A 142 20.56 -5.18 6.13
C TYR A 142 20.90 -5.02 7.61
N TYR A 143 20.62 -3.86 8.20
CA TYR A 143 20.92 -3.59 9.60
C TYR A 143 20.14 -4.50 10.55
N SER A 144 18.84 -4.67 10.30
CA SER A 144 18.00 -5.55 11.11
C SER A 144 18.44 -7.00 11.00
N PHE A 145 18.80 -7.47 9.79
CA PHE A 145 19.42 -8.78 9.58
C PHE A 145 20.71 -8.95 10.39
N PHE A 146 21.57 -7.93 10.39
CA PHE A 146 22.86 -8.00 11.07
C PHE A 146 22.73 -8.04 12.60
N ILE A 147 21.83 -7.24 13.16
CA ILE A 147 21.65 -7.13 14.62
C ILE A 147 20.78 -8.25 15.20
N MET A 148 19.73 -8.68 14.48
CA MET A 148 18.71 -9.62 14.99
C MET A 148 19.11 -11.09 14.95
N GLN A 149 20.42 -11.36 14.97
CA GLN A 149 20.99 -12.68 15.22
C GLN A 149 21.14 -12.96 16.73
N SER A 150 21.00 -11.95 17.59
CA SER A 150 21.00 -12.12 19.05
C SER A 150 19.58 -12.28 19.60
N GLU A 151 19.35 -13.29 20.45
CA GLU A 151 18.07 -13.47 21.13
C GLU A 151 17.83 -12.35 22.15
N SER A 152 18.88 -11.87 22.83
CA SER A 152 18.80 -10.77 23.78
C SER A 152 18.44 -9.44 23.10
N ALA A 153 18.99 -9.19 21.91
CA ALA A 153 18.61 -8.05 21.06
C ALA A 153 17.14 -8.15 20.65
N LEU A 154 16.72 -9.31 20.13
CA LEU A 154 15.36 -9.54 19.66
C LEU A 154 14.33 -9.34 20.78
N LYS A 155 14.54 -9.94 21.96
CA LYS A 155 13.66 -9.76 23.14
C LYS A 155 13.52 -8.29 23.53
N ARG A 156 14.64 -7.54 23.51
CA ARG A 156 14.63 -6.12 23.88
C ARG A 156 13.88 -5.28 22.86
N THR A 157 14.09 -5.53 21.56
CA THR A 157 13.37 -4.87 20.46
C THR A 157 11.87 -5.15 20.52
N MET A 158 11.46 -6.41 20.74
CA MET A 158 10.03 -6.76 20.80
C MET A 158 9.29 -6.09 21.96
N ASN A 159 9.96 -5.84 23.10
CA ASN A 159 9.35 -5.06 24.18
C ASN A 159 9.04 -3.62 23.75
N TRP A 160 9.95 -2.97 23.02
CA TRP A 160 9.72 -1.63 22.49
C TRP A 160 8.67 -1.62 21.40
N PHE A 161 8.64 -2.64 20.54
CA PHE A 161 7.59 -2.77 19.54
C PHE A 161 6.20 -2.90 20.19
N MET A 162 6.07 -3.68 21.28
CA MET A 162 4.82 -3.75 22.05
C MET A 162 4.42 -2.41 22.66
N ILE A 163 5.36 -1.56 23.09
CA ILE A 163 5.06 -0.20 23.58
C ILE A 163 4.51 0.66 22.44
N GLY A 164 5.14 0.62 21.27
CA GLY A 164 4.64 1.31 20.07
C GLY A 164 3.22 0.85 19.70
N ILE A 165 2.98 -0.46 19.70
CA ILE A 165 1.66 -1.05 19.47
C ILE A 165 0.64 -0.60 20.52
N ALA A 166 1.04 -0.48 21.79
CA ALA A 166 0.15 -0.02 22.85
C ALA A 166 -0.31 1.43 22.63
N ILE A 167 0.60 2.33 22.25
CA ILE A 167 0.27 3.74 21.97
C ILE A 167 -0.61 3.83 20.71
N MET A 168 -0.22 3.13 19.65
CA MET A 168 -1.01 3.02 18.42
C MET A 168 -2.43 2.47 18.69
N SER A 169 -2.55 1.46 19.56
CA SER A 169 -3.83 0.88 19.95
C SER A 169 -4.67 1.84 20.78
N PHE A 170 -4.06 2.61 21.67
CA PHE A 170 -4.76 3.66 22.41
C PHE A 170 -5.39 4.70 21.47
N LEU A 171 -4.61 5.19 20.49
CA LEU A 171 -5.09 6.15 19.48
C LEU A 171 -6.20 5.54 18.60
N GLY A 172 -6.02 4.30 18.15
CA GLY A 172 -7.02 3.63 17.33
C GLY A 172 -8.32 3.33 18.09
N LEU A 173 -8.25 2.91 19.35
CA LEU A 173 -9.45 2.65 20.16
C LEU A 173 -10.19 3.94 20.50
N SER A 174 -9.48 5.03 20.81
CA SER A 174 -10.11 6.32 21.10
C SER A 174 -10.93 6.80 19.89
N GLN A 175 -10.36 6.71 18.69
CA GLN A 175 -11.05 6.99 17.43
C GLN A 175 -12.22 6.04 17.15
N ALA A 176 -12.03 4.73 17.35
CA ALA A 176 -13.08 3.72 17.13
C ALA A 176 -14.30 3.93 18.02
N PHE A 177 -14.10 4.40 19.26
CA PHE A 177 -15.19 4.73 20.19
C PHE A 177 -15.73 6.15 20.03
N GLY A 178 -15.31 6.90 19.00
CA GLY A 178 -15.80 8.24 18.71
C GLY A 178 -15.25 9.34 19.63
N HIS A 179 -14.16 9.05 20.35
CA HIS A 179 -13.42 9.97 21.22
C HIS A 179 -12.00 10.19 20.68
N ASP A 180 -11.90 10.65 19.43
CA ASP A 180 -10.62 10.83 18.75
C ASP A 180 -9.67 11.73 19.58
N PHE A 181 -8.55 11.14 20.00
CA PHE A 181 -7.56 11.84 20.83
C PHE A 181 -7.06 13.13 20.16
N PHE A 182 -6.87 13.13 18.84
CA PHE A 182 -6.36 14.30 18.12
C PHE A 182 -7.39 15.43 18.00
N GLN A 183 -8.68 15.16 18.21
CA GLN A 183 -9.72 16.20 18.23
C GLN A 183 -9.75 16.97 19.57
N THR A 184 -9.14 16.44 20.63
CA THR A 184 -9.03 17.14 21.92
C THR A 184 -8.06 18.32 21.85
N GLU A 185 -8.22 19.35 22.70
CA GLU A 185 -7.29 20.48 22.77
C GLU A 185 -5.84 20.04 22.96
N PHE A 186 -5.62 19.08 23.87
CA PHE A 186 -4.30 18.51 24.11
C PHE A 186 -3.77 17.78 22.88
N GLY A 187 -4.59 16.95 22.22
CA GLY A 187 -4.19 16.23 21.00
C GLY A 187 -3.83 17.17 19.85
N GLN A 188 -4.64 18.21 19.61
CA GLN A 188 -4.35 19.22 18.59
C GLN A 188 -3.04 19.95 18.89
N SER A 189 -2.77 20.28 20.17
CA SER A 189 -1.53 20.98 20.56
C SER A 189 -0.26 20.17 20.29
N LEU A 190 -0.36 18.85 20.19
CA LEU A 190 0.78 17.96 19.88
C LEU A 190 1.09 17.88 18.39
N ILE A 191 0.12 18.21 17.53
CA ILE A 191 0.23 18.02 16.07
C ILE A 191 0.28 19.34 15.28
N LYS A 192 0.22 20.49 15.96
CA LYS A 192 0.32 21.82 15.33
C LYS A 192 1.44 22.63 15.99
N PRO A 193 2.14 23.50 15.24
CA PRO A 193 3.10 24.41 15.85
C PRO A 193 2.38 25.41 16.78
N SER A 194 3.04 25.85 17.84
CA SER A 194 2.48 26.80 18.82
C SER A 194 2.07 28.15 18.22
N THR A 195 2.57 28.48 17.03
CA THR A 195 2.20 29.66 16.25
C THR A 195 0.84 29.52 15.55
N TYR A 196 0.34 28.30 15.35
CA TYR A 196 -0.95 28.05 14.68
C TYR A 196 -2.10 28.03 15.70
N LYS A 197 -2.96 29.06 15.62
CA LYS A 197 -3.99 29.31 16.64
C LYS A 197 -5.37 28.76 16.28
N GLU A 198 -5.63 28.47 15.02
CA GLU A 198 -6.92 27.96 14.57
C GLU A 198 -7.15 26.53 15.05
N GLU A 199 -8.42 26.17 15.25
CA GLU A 199 -8.83 24.80 15.52
C GLU A 199 -8.77 23.97 14.24
N LEU A 200 -8.28 22.73 14.37
CA LEU A 200 -8.19 21.81 13.25
C LEU A 200 -9.56 21.18 12.99
N VAL A 201 -9.97 21.19 11.72
CA VAL A 201 -11.17 20.47 11.26
C VAL A 201 -10.75 19.09 10.75
N PHE A 202 -11.33 18.04 11.33
CA PHE A 202 -11.04 16.66 10.97
C PHE A 202 -12.09 16.11 10.02
N ASN A 203 -11.66 15.63 8.85
CA ASN A 203 -12.53 15.10 7.80
C ASN A 203 -12.73 13.56 7.88
N PHE A 204 -12.32 12.92 8.99
CA PHE A 204 -12.46 11.48 9.16
C PHE A 204 -13.86 11.12 9.69
N GLU A 205 -14.43 10.04 9.15
CA GLU A 205 -15.72 9.51 9.60
C GLU A 205 -15.68 9.13 11.09
N LYS A 206 -16.68 9.59 11.85
CA LYS A 206 -16.78 9.29 13.28
C LYS A 206 -16.85 7.77 13.52
N GLY A 207 -15.99 7.27 14.40
CA GLY A 207 -15.90 5.83 14.73
C GLY A 207 -15.04 5.02 13.76
N ARG A 208 -14.45 5.64 12.73
CA ARG A 208 -13.56 4.97 11.77
C ARG A 208 -12.10 5.36 12.05
N PRO A 209 -11.32 4.49 12.73
CA PRO A 209 -9.95 4.81 13.09
C PRO A 209 -9.01 4.90 11.88
N TYR A 210 -8.12 5.89 11.93
CA TYR A 210 -6.99 6.08 11.02
C TYR A 210 -5.65 6.00 11.77
N MET A 211 -5.69 5.96 13.10
CA MET A 211 -4.55 6.02 14.01
C MET A 211 -3.69 7.26 13.71
N THR A 212 -2.48 7.04 13.22
CA THR A 212 -1.56 8.06 12.70
C THR A 212 -1.16 7.75 11.25
N LEU A 213 -1.93 6.89 10.58
CA LEU A 213 -1.58 6.21 9.34
C LEU A 213 -2.19 6.84 8.09
N TYR A 214 -2.60 8.11 8.15
CA TYR A 214 -3.14 8.90 7.03
C TYR A 214 -4.49 8.43 6.46
N ASN A 215 -4.73 7.11 6.37
CA ASN A 215 -5.95 6.53 5.81
C ASN A 215 -6.37 5.24 6.55
N PRO A 216 -7.67 5.01 6.81
CA PRO A 216 -8.16 3.77 7.42
C PRO A 216 -7.72 2.47 6.71
N ASN A 217 -7.48 2.49 5.40
CA ASN A 217 -6.96 1.31 4.68
C ASN A 217 -5.58 0.88 5.19
N TYR A 218 -4.73 1.83 5.59
CA TYR A 218 -3.40 1.57 6.16
C TYR A 218 -3.46 0.95 7.57
N VAL A 219 -4.56 1.09 8.30
CA VAL A 219 -4.80 0.31 9.53
C VAL A 219 -4.80 -1.19 9.25
N GLY A 220 -5.26 -1.60 8.07
CA GLY A 220 -5.19 -2.99 7.59
C GLY A 220 -3.75 -3.52 7.52
N PHE A 221 -2.83 -2.73 6.98
CA PHE A 221 -1.40 -3.07 6.96
C PHE A 221 -0.80 -3.13 8.35
N TYR A 222 -1.12 -2.17 9.22
CA TYR A 222 -0.62 -2.16 10.58
C TYR A 222 -1.05 -3.42 11.33
N ALA A 223 -2.32 -3.80 11.20
CA ALA A 223 -2.86 -5.03 11.78
C ALA A 223 -2.17 -6.28 11.19
N ALA A 224 -2.00 -6.34 9.87
CA ALA A 224 -1.29 -7.44 9.20
C ALA A 224 0.16 -7.59 9.68
N LEU A 225 0.86 -6.48 9.96
CA LEU A 225 2.24 -6.47 10.44
C LEU A 225 2.38 -6.82 11.93
N THR A 226 1.37 -6.55 12.74
CA THR A 226 1.46 -6.65 14.22
C THR A 226 0.78 -7.89 14.79
N ILE A 227 -0.39 -8.29 14.27
CA ILE A 227 -1.19 -9.41 14.81
C ILE A 227 -0.42 -10.73 14.82
N PRO A 228 0.23 -11.18 13.72
CA PRO A 228 1.02 -12.41 13.71
C PRO A 228 2.17 -12.40 14.75
N VAL A 229 2.80 -11.24 14.94
CA VAL A 229 3.89 -11.06 15.92
C VAL A 229 3.35 -11.10 17.35
N LEU A 230 2.25 -10.41 17.64
CA LEU A 230 1.60 -10.45 18.97
C LEU A 230 1.13 -11.86 19.33
N LEU A 231 0.51 -12.56 18.37
CA LEU A 231 0.03 -13.92 18.56
C LEU A 231 1.18 -14.88 18.90
N THR A 232 2.29 -14.79 18.17
CA THR A 232 3.47 -15.62 18.46
C THR A 232 4.20 -15.21 19.73
N LEU A 233 4.18 -13.93 20.12
CA LEU A 233 4.72 -13.45 21.40
C LEU A 233 4.04 -14.11 22.61
N ILE A 234 2.71 -14.35 22.56
CA ILE A 234 1.97 -15.04 23.63
C ILE A 234 2.59 -16.42 23.94
N PHE A 235 3.03 -17.14 22.91
CA PHE A 235 3.69 -18.44 23.05
C PHE A 235 5.18 -18.31 23.40
N ALA A 236 5.86 -17.30 22.84
CA ALA A 236 7.31 -17.12 22.97
C ALA A 236 7.74 -16.67 24.39
N VAL A 237 6.96 -15.80 25.03
CA VAL A 237 7.34 -15.20 26.33
C VAL A 237 7.00 -16.11 27.50
N LYS A 238 7.87 -16.12 28.53
CA LYS A 238 7.68 -16.92 29.75
C LYS A 238 6.90 -16.17 30.85
N LYS A 239 6.96 -14.83 30.87
CA LYS A 239 6.35 -14.01 31.92
C LYS A 239 4.85 -13.84 31.66
N LEU A 240 4.02 -14.15 32.65
CA LEU A 240 2.55 -14.09 32.51
C LEU A 240 2.05 -12.68 32.12
N TRP A 241 2.59 -11.62 32.73
CA TRP A 241 2.18 -10.25 32.40
C TRP A 241 2.48 -9.89 30.93
N GLN A 242 3.57 -10.40 30.34
CA GLN A 242 3.87 -10.16 28.92
C GLN A 242 2.87 -10.89 28.03
N ARG A 243 2.45 -12.11 28.40
CA ARG A 243 1.40 -12.83 27.68
C ARG A 243 0.07 -12.09 27.72
N ILE A 244 -0.32 -11.61 28.91
CA ILE A 244 -1.55 -10.83 29.10
C ILE A 244 -1.48 -9.54 28.28
N ALA A 245 -0.36 -8.80 28.37
CA ALA A 245 -0.17 -7.58 27.58
C ALA A 245 -0.26 -7.86 26.07
N SER A 246 0.41 -8.89 25.56
CA SER A 246 0.32 -9.28 24.14
C SER A 246 -1.10 -9.67 23.74
N ALA A 247 -1.84 -10.38 24.59
CA ALA A 247 -3.22 -10.76 24.34
C ALA A 247 -4.18 -9.56 24.34
N VAL A 248 -4.01 -8.62 25.27
CA VAL A 248 -4.80 -7.37 25.32
C VAL A 248 -4.54 -6.53 24.07
N LEU A 249 -3.27 -6.36 23.68
CA LEU A 249 -2.92 -5.63 22.46
C LEU A 249 -3.45 -6.33 21.20
N LEU A 250 -3.39 -7.66 21.15
CA LEU A 250 -3.95 -8.44 20.05
C LEU A 250 -5.45 -8.15 19.88
N VAL A 251 -6.22 -8.21 20.98
CA VAL A 251 -7.66 -7.90 20.95
C VAL A 251 -7.90 -6.44 20.54
N ALA A 252 -7.13 -5.49 21.07
CA ALA A 252 -7.25 -4.08 20.72
C ALA A 252 -7.03 -3.84 19.22
N VAL A 253 -5.94 -4.37 18.63
CA VAL A 253 -5.64 -4.22 17.20
C VAL A 253 -6.70 -4.89 16.33
N VAL A 254 -7.25 -6.03 16.76
CA VAL A 254 -8.37 -6.69 16.05
C VAL A 254 -9.61 -5.81 16.04
N ILE A 255 -9.98 -5.21 17.18
CA ILE A 255 -11.12 -4.27 17.26
C ILE A 255 -10.90 -3.08 16.32
N ILE A 256 -9.69 -2.50 16.33
CA ILE A 256 -9.32 -1.36 15.47
C ILE A 256 -9.38 -1.73 13.99
N LEU A 257 -8.90 -2.92 13.61
CA LEU A 257 -8.97 -3.41 12.22
C LEU A 257 -10.41 -3.50 11.73
N PHE A 258 -11.32 -4.01 12.57
CA PHE A 258 -12.72 -4.09 12.20
C PHE A 258 -13.38 -2.72 12.15
N ALA A 259 -13.10 -1.84 13.12
CA ALA A 259 -13.62 -0.48 13.14
C ALA A 259 -13.14 0.37 11.95
N SER A 260 -11.91 0.17 11.47
CA SER A 260 -11.37 0.91 10.31
C SER A 260 -12.05 0.55 8.99
N GLN A 261 -12.75 -0.60 8.97
CA GLN A 261 -13.38 -1.19 7.79
C GLN A 261 -12.38 -1.50 6.67
N SER A 262 -11.09 -1.72 6.98
CA SER A 262 -10.09 -2.13 6.00
C SER A 262 -10.28 -3.59 5.57
N ARG A 263 -11.16 -3.82 4.60
CA ARG A 263 -11.59 -5.14 4.14
C ARG A 263 -10.44 -5.97 3.56
N ALA A 264 -9.59 -5.33 2.74
CA ALA A 264 -8.39 -5.98 2.20
C ALA A 264 -7.46 -6.44 3.34
N GLY A 265 -7.39 -5.66 4.44
CA GLY A 265 -6.63 -6.01 5.64
C GLY A 265 -7.14 -7.28 6.32
N ILE A 266 -8.47 -7.41 6.44
CA ILE A 266 -9.11 -8.60 7.04
C ILE A 266 -8.79 -9.85 6.19
N ILE A 267 -8.92 -9.78 4.87
CA ILE A 267 -8.67 -10.92 3.97
C ILE A 267 -7.19 -11.31 4.00
N ALA A 268 -6.29 -10.33 3.86
CA ALA A 268 -4.84 -10.58 3.88
C ALA A 268 -4.37 -11.18 5.20
N LEU A 269 -4.92 -10.70 6.33
CA LEU A 269 -4.65 -11.27 7.64
C LEU A 269 -5.15 -12.71 7.76
N ALA A 270 -6.35 -13.01 7.24
CA ALA A 270 -6.88 -14.37 7.27
C ALA A 270 -5.95 -15.34 6.51
N VAL A 271 -5.53 -14.99 5.30
CA VAL A 271 -4.60 -15.80 4.51
C VAL A 271 -3.25 -15.95 5.22
N SER A 272 -2.71 -14.86 5.78
CA SER A 272 -1.41 -14.90 6.45
C SER A 272 -1.43 -15.74 7.72
N LEU A 273 -2.51 -15.67 8.51
CA LEU A 273 -2.71 -16.50 9.69
C LEU A 273 -2.88 -17.97 9.30
N ILE A 274 -3.58 -18.31 8.22
CA ILE A 274 -3.67 -19.70 7.74
C ILE A 274 -2.27 -20.25 7.45
N VAL A 275 -1.45 -19.54 6.66
CA VAL A 275 -0.09 -20.00 6.35
C VAL A 275 0.77 -20.12 7.62
N MET A 276 0.68 -19.14 8.53
CA MET A 276 1.39 -19.17 9.80
C MET A 276 0.98 -20.39 10.66
N LEU A 277 -0.32 -20.67 10.78
CA LEU A 277 -0.86 -21.81 11.53
C LEU A 277 -0.45 -23.15 10.91
N LEU A 278 -0.41 -23.26 9.57
CA LEU A 278 0.08 -24.46 8.87
C LEU A 278 1.56 -24.73 9.17
N CYS A 279 2.40 -23.69 9.22
CA CYS A 279 3.78 -23.81 9.68
C CYS A 279 3.84 -24.29 11.14
N MET A 280 3.00 -23.72 12.01
CA MET A 280 2.91 -24.06 13.44
C MET A 280 2.10 -25.34 13.76
N ARG A 281 1.67 -26.13 12.77
CA ARG A 281 0.76 -27.29 12.97
C ARG A 281 1.20 -28.24 14.08
N LYS A 282 2.51 -28.48 14.24
CA LYS A 282 3.07 -29.35 15.29
C LYS A 282 2.77 -28.83 16.71
N VAL A 283 2.74 -27.51 16.90
CA VAL A 283 2.41 -26.86 18.19
C VAL A 283 0.94 -27.04 18.52
N PHE A 284 0.07 -26.88 17.52
CA PHE A 284 -1.38 -26.93 17.68
C PHE A 284 -1.94 -28.35 17.75
N ILE A 285 -1.35 -29.33 17.05
CA ILE A 285 -1.72 -30.74 17.19
C ILE A 285 -1.54 -31.19 18.67
N LYS A 286 -0.50 -30.71 19.34
CA LYS A 286 -0.24 -31.00 20.75
C LYS A 286 -1.23 -30.28 21.70
N ASN A 287 -1.75 -29.13 21.30
CA ASN A 287 -2.64 -28.27 22.11
C ASN A 287 -3.96 -27.99 21.38
N TRP A 288 -4.59 -29.03 20.83
CA TRP A 288 -5.67 -28.88 19.85
C TRP A 288 -6.90 -28.14 20.38
N ILE A 289 -7.16 -28.19 21.69
CA ILE A 289 -8.26 -27.46 22.34
C ILE A 289 -8.04 -25.94 22.26
N ILE A 290 -6.80 -25.48 22.49
CA ILE A 290 -6.43 -24.05 22.40
C ILE A 290 -6.45 -23.60 20.93
N ALA A 291 -6.05 -24.48 20.02
CA ALA A 291 -6.11 -24.23 18.58
C ALA A 291 -7.56 -24.06 18.11
N ALA A 292 -8.42 -25.03 18.47
CA ALA A 292 -9.82 -25.06 18.10
C ALA A 292 -10.59 -23.87 18.70
N SER A 293 -10.33 -23.51 19.96
CA SER A 293 -10.97 -22.34 20.59
C SER A 293 -10.59 -21.04 19.90
N GLY A 294 -9.30 -20.87 19.54
CA GLY A 294 -8.84 -19.70 18.78
C GLY A 294 -9.44 -19.60 17.38
N ILE A 295 -9.53 -20.73 16.65
CA ILE A 295 -10.14 -20.78 15.32
C ILE A 295 -11.64 -20.46 15.41
N VAL A 296 -12.36 -21.06 16.36
CA VAL A 296 -13.79 -20.78 16.59
C VAL A 296 -14.00 -19.31 16.94
N LEU A 297 -13.14 -18.71 17.76
CA LEU A 297 -13.20 -17.28 18.09
C LEU A 297 -13.01 -16.38 16.85
N ILE A 298 -12.05 -16.69 15.99
CA ILE A 298 -11.81 -15.94 14.75
C ILE A 298 -12.99 -16.09 13.80
N ILE A 299 -13.51 -17.31 13.64
CA ILE A 299 -14.69 -17.58 12.79
C ILE A 299 -15.93 -16.86 13.35
N ALA A 300 -16.17 -16.94 14.65
CA ALA A 300 -17.28 -16.26 15.31
C ALA A 300 -17.16 -14.74 15.19
N ALA A 301 -15.97 -14.17 15.38
CA ALA A 301 -15.73 -12.74 15.18
C ALA A 301 -15.96 -12.33 13.71
N PHE A 302 -15.48 -13.12 12.75
CA PHE A 302 -15.73 -12.89 11.32
C PHE A 302 -17.23 -12.89 11.01
N PHE A 303 -17.98 -13.91 11.44
CA PHE A 303 -19.41 -14.00 11.16
C PHE A 303 -20.24 -12.95 11.91
N ALA A 304 -19.90 -12.64 13.17
CA ALA A 304 -20.54 -11.58 13.93
C ALA A 304 -20.38 -10.23 13.22
N VAL A 305 -19.16 -9.91 12.77
CA VAL A 305 -18.89 -8.66 12.04
C VAL A 305 -19.51 -8.66 10.65
N ASN A 306 -19.49 -9.79 9.93
CA ASN A 306 -20.15 -9.91 8.66
C ASN A 306 -21.68 -9.70 8.79
N ALA A 307 -22.28 -10.22 9.86
CA ALA A 307 -23.68 -9.96 10.19
C ALA A 307 -23.95 -8.49 10.56
N MET A 308 -23.10 -7.87 11.38
CA MET A 308 -23.21 -6.44 11.74
C MET A 308 -23.08 -5.50 10.53
N ASN A 309 -22.35 -5.93 9.49
CA ASN A 309 -22.16 -5.18 8.25
C ASN A 309 -23.06 -5.67 7.11
N ASN A 310 -24.25 -6.24 7.40
CA ASN A 310 -25.22 -6.68 6.39
C ASN A 310 -24.65 -7.57 5.28
N ASN A 311 -23.75 -8.50 5.62
CA ASN A 311 -23.06 -9.41 4.68
C ASN A 311 -22.21 -8.72 3.59
N VAL A 312 -21.89 -7.43 3.74
CA VAL A 312 -21.12 -6.66 2.74
C VAL A 312 -19.74 -7.27 2.45
N LEU A 313 -19.11 -7.90 3.45
CA LEU A 313 -17.79 -8.54 3.28
C LEU A 313 -17.88 -9.74 2.31
N LEU A 314 -18.85 -10.64 2.49
CA LEU A 314 -19.06 -11.79 1.61
C LEU A 314 -19.54 -11.38 0.22
N ASN A 315 -20.51 -10.46 0.15
CA ASN A 315 -21.09 -10.01 -1.12
C ASN A 315 -20.05 -9.31 -2.03
N ARG A 316 -19.14 -8.53 -1.44
CA ARG A 316 -18.05 -7.89 -2.21
C ARG A 316 -16.89 -8.84 -2.50
N LEU A 317 -16.64 -9.85 -1.69
CA LEU A 317 -15.66 -10.91 -2.01
C LEU A 317 -16.08 -11.65 -3.28
N GLN A 318 -17.38 -11.96 -3.42
CA GLN A 318 -17.92 -12.49 -4.67
C GLN A 318 -17.78 -11.46 -5.80
N GLY A 319 -18.23 -10.22 -5.60
CA GLY A 319 -18.15 -9.15 -6.60
C GLY A 319 -16.72 -8.74 -7.04
N MET A 320 -15.68 -9.01 -6.25
CA MET A 320 -14.28 -8.72 -6.63
C MET A 320 -13.75 -9.63 -7.76
N PHE A 321 -14.34 -10.81 -7.93
CA PHE A 321 -13.94 -11.78 -8.97
C PHE A 321 -15.03 -12.04 -10.01
N THR A 322 -16.21 -11.44 -9.83
CA THR A 322 -17.34 -11.50 -10.76
C THR A 322 -17.80 -10.07 -11.06
N SER A 323 -17.06 -9.35 -11.90
CA SER A 323 -17.56 -8.13 -12.53
C SER A 323 -18.02 -8.51 -13.92
N GLU A 324 -19.26 -8.18 -14.27
CA GLU A 324 -19.70 -8.24 -15.67
C GLU A 324 -18.94 -7.20 -16.48
N ALA A 325 -18.79 -7.47 -17.78
CA ALA A 325 -18.15 -6.53 -18.69
C ALA A 325 -19.00 -5.26 -18.78
N GLU A 326 -18.36 -4.13 -18.53
CA GLU A 326 -18.95 -2.81 -18.52
C GLU A 326 -18.98 -2.24 -19.95
N TYR A 327 -20.08 -1.55 -20.28
CA TYR A 327 -20.25 -0.87 -21.55
C TYR A 327 -20.18 0.64 -21.35
N TYR A 328 -19.27 1.27 -22.08
CA TYR A 328 -19.04 2.72 -22.05
C TYR A 328 -19.34 3.33 -23.42
N PRO A 329 -20.46 4.06 -23.61
CA PRO A 329 -20.82 4.66 -24.89
C PRO A 329 -19.78 5.68 -25.37
N LEU A 330 -19.38 6.60 -24.49
CA LEU A 330 -18.34 7.59 -24.76
C LEU A 330 -16.95 6.93 -24.74
N LYS A 331 -16.28 6.92 -25.90
CA LYS A 331 -14.95 6.30 -26.06
C LYS A 331 -13.82 7.30 -25.93
N GLU A 332 -14.00 8.48 -26.52
CA GLU A 332 -12.95 9.50 -26.55
C GLU A 332 -13.54 10.88 -26.83
N ILE A 333 -12.87 11.91 -26.31
CA ILE A 333 -13.02 13.29 -26.73
C ILE A 333 -11.62 13.79 -27.04
N GLN A 334 -11.39 14.21 -28.29
CA GLN A 334 -10.12 14.70 -28.77
C GLN A 334 -10.19 16.22 -28.87
N THR A 335 -9.30 16.90 -28.17
CA THR A 335 -9.14 18.35 -28.22
C THR A 335 -8.05 18.70 -29.24
N ASN A 336 -8.45 18.83 -30.51
CA ASN A 336 -7.54 19.06 -31.63
C ASN A 336 -7.25 20.56 -31.80
N GLU A 337 -6.39 20.90 -32.76
CA GLU A 337 -6.04 22.31 -33.03
C GLU A 337 -7.22 23.14 -33.53
N ASN A 338 -8.08 22.56 -34.37
CA ASN A 338 -9.14 23.31 -35.06
C ASN A 338 -10.56 22.80 -34.75
N ASP A 339 -10.68 21.70 -34.00
CA ASP A 339 -11.97 21.08 -33.69
C ASP A 339 -11.92 20.25 -32.40
N VAL A 340 -13.10 19.83 -31.97
CA VAL A 340 -13.30 18.81 -30.94
C VAL A 340 -13.93 17.60 -31.60
N THR A 341 -13.27 16.44 -31.50
CA THR A 341 -13.82 15.19 -32.03
C THR A 341 -14.29 14.28 -30.90
N VAL A 342 -15.57 13.94 -30.88
CA VAL A 342 -16.18 12.99 -29.95
C VAL A 342 -16.33 11.63 -30.63
N VAL A 343 -15.77 10.59 -30.02
CA VAL A 343 -15.92 9.20 -30.47
C VAL A 343 -16.92 8.50 -29.57
N TYR A 344 -18.03 8.03 -30.15
CA TYR A 344 -19.17 7.50 -29.40
C TYR A 344 -19.71 6.22 -30.01
N GLN A 345 -20.23 5.33 -29.17
CA GLN A 345 -20.93 4.11 -29.55
C GLN A 345 -22.39 4.17 -29.05
N SER A 346 -23.36 4.29 -29.95
CA SER A 346 -24.77 4.41 -29.57
C SER A 346 -25.36 3.09 -29.05
N ALA A 347 -26.08 3.16 -27.92
CA ALA A 347 -26.71 2.00 -27.30
C ALA A 347 -27.82 1.37 -28.17
N GLU A 348 -28.59 2.20 -28.88
CA GLU A 348 -29.69 1.75 -29.76
C GLU A 348 -29.20 0.90 -30.94
N ARG A 349 -28.01 1.20 -31.49
CA ARG A 349 -27.38 0.33 -32.51
C ARG A 349 -26.89 -0.99 -31.94
N ASN A 350 -26.45 -1.02 -30.68
CA ASN A 350 -26.00 -2.24 -30.03
C ASN A 350 -27.15 -3.21 -29.74
N ALA A 351 -28.33 -2.69 -29.42
CA ALA A 351 -29.55 -3.48 -29.28
C ALA A 351 -29.97 -4.14 -30.61
N ALA A 352 -29.71 -3.49 -31.74
CA ALA A 352 -30.02 -4.00 -33.08
C ALA A 352 -29.07 -5.11 -33.57
N GLU A 353 -27.88 -5.26 -32.98
CA GLU A 353 -26.83 -6.21 -33.43
C GLU A 353 -26.50 -7.31 -32.38
N ASN A 354 -27.48 -7.74 -31.57
CA ASN A 354 -27.33 -8.85 -30.60
C ASN A 354 -26.07 -8.73 -29.71
N GLY A 355 -25.68 -7.50 -29.34
CA GLY A 355 -24.52 -7.25 -28.48
C GLY A 355 -23.14 -7.51 -29.10
N LYS A 356 -23.02 -7.54 -30.44
CA LYS A 356 -21.72 -7.57 -31.14
C LYS A 356 -21.35 -6.19 -31.68
N THR A 357 -20.04 -5.90 -31.67
CA THR A 357 -19.36 -4.62 -31.83
C THR A 357 -19.97 -3.65 -32.86
N THR A 358 -20.66 -2.62 -32.38
CA THR A 358 -21.08 -1.48 -33.23
C THR A 358 -19.91 -0.55 -33.48
N LYS A 359 -19.72 -0.16 -34.74
CA LYS A 359 -18.71 0.80 -35.20
C LYS A 359 -18.67 2.07 -34.33
N ASN A 360 -17.47 2.57 -34.02
CA ASN A 360 -17.30 3.89 -33.43
C ASN A 360 -17.77 4.96 -34.43
N ASP A 361 -18.75 5.76 -34.04
CA ASP A 361 -19.14 6.96 -34.78
C ASP A 361 -18.34 8.15 -34.25
N GLN A 362 -18.07 9.13 -35.11
CA GLN A 362 -17.31 10.34 -34.77
C GLN A 362 -18.16 11.55 -35.08
N LEU A 363 -18.22 12.47 -34.11
CA LEU A 363 -18.78 13.82 -34.27
C LEU A 363 -17.64 14.82 -34.13
N VAL A 364 -17.48 15.68 -35.13
CA VAL A 364 -16.50 16.76 -35.14
C VAL A 364 -17.24 18.08 -34.96
N ILE A 365 -16.85 18.86 -33.97
CA ILE A 365 -17.48 20.12 -33.58
C ILE A 365 -16.46 21.24 -33.70
N LYS A 366 -16.85 22.34 -34.33
CA LYS A 366 -16.08 23.58 -34.36
C LYS A 366 -16.94 24.73 -33.87
N MET A 367 -16.40 25.52 -32.95
CA MET A 367 -16.92 26.81 -32.58
C MET A 367 -16.13 27.89 -33.33
N LEU A 368 -16.84 28.74 -34.06
CA LEU A 368 -16.30 29.78 -34.92
C LEU A 368 -16.97 31.11 -34.57
N GLN A 369 -16.32 32.22 -34.92
CA GLN A 369 -16.89 33.57 -34.74
C GLN A 369 -17.20 34.19 -36.09
N ASP A 370 -18.40 34.76 -36.21
CA ASP A 370 -18.78 35.51 -37.40
C ASP A 370 -18.07 36.90 -37.43
N LYS A 371 -18.35 37.68 -38.47
CA LYS A 371 -17.73 39.02 -38.63
C LYS A 371 -18.10 40.02 -37.52
N ASN A 372 -19.16 39.74 -36.77
CA ASN A 372 -19.65 40.56 -35.67
C ASN A 372 -19.19 40.04 -34.30
N GLY A 373 -18.42 38.94 -34.26
CA GLY A 373 -17.98 38.28 -33.04
C GLY A 373 -19.05 37.40 -32.39
N ALA A 374 -20.13 37.06 -33.10
CA ALA A 374 -21.13 36.11 -32.62
C ALA A 374 -20.65 34.67 -32.87
N ASP A 375 -20.75 33.83 -31.85
CA ASP A 375 -20.34 32.43 -31.93
C ASP A 375 -21.34 31.60 -32.75
N TYR A 376 -20.84 30.75 -33.64
CA TYR A 376 -21.60 29.75 -34.38
C TYR A 376 -20.87 28.42 -34.45
N PHE A 377 -21.60 27.35 -34.78
CA PHE A 377 -21.08 25.98 -34.74
C PHE A 377 -21.16 25.29 -36.09
N GLU A 378 -20.10 24.57 -36.44
CA GLU A 378 -20.08 23.60 -37.55
C GLU A 378 -19.94 22.19 -37.00
N LEU A 379 -20.88 21.31 -37.36
CA LEU A 379 -20.89 19.91 -36.94
C LEU A 379 -20.80 18.99 -38.15
N THR A 380 -19.85 18.05 -38.14
CA THR A 380 -19.71 17.02 -39.17
C THR A 380 -19.49 15.65 -38.55
N ASP A 381 -19.82 14.58 -39.28
CA ASP A 381 -19.45 13.23 -38.88
C ASP A 381 -18.04 12.85 -39.35
N GLY A 382 -17.55 11.68 -38.94
CA GLY A 382 -16.20 11.19 -39.32
C GLY A 382 -15.97 10.98 -40.83
N SER A 383 -16.99 11.12 -41.68
CA SER A 383 -16.85 11.14 -43.15
C SER A 383 -16.82 12.55 -43.75
N GLY A 384 -16.96 13.58 -42.90
CA GLY A 384 -17.06 14.99 -43.29
C GLY A 384 -18.48 15.41 -43.69
N LYS A 385 -19.50 14.57 -43.45
CA LYS A 385 -20.89 14.92 -43.76
C LYS A 385 -21.45 15.80 -42.65
N GLU A 386 -22.13 16.88 -43.01
CA GLU A 386 -22.78 17.79 -42.07
C GLU A 386 -23.81 17.07 -41.16
N VAL A 387 -23.79 17.42 -39.88
CA VAL A 387 -24.69 16.91 -38.84
C VAL A 387 -25.57 18.05 -38.36
N GLY A 388 -26.88 17.90 -38.49
CA GLY A 388 -27.85 18.93 -38.09
C GLY A 388 -28.05 19.03 -36.59
N PHE A 389 -28.47 20.20 -36.13
CA PHE A 389 -28.90 20.47 -34.76
C PHE A 389 -30.06 21.47 -34.75
N ALA A 390 -30.81 21.52 -33.65
CA ALA A 390 -31.94 22.43 -33.47
C ALA A 390 -31.90 23.08 -32.08
N LEU A 391 -32.28 24.35 -32.00
CA LEU A 391 -32.37 25.07 -30.73
C LEU A 391 -33.51 24.50 -29.88
N ALA A 392 -33.23 24.25 -28.61
CA ALA A 392 -34.18 23.79 -27.61
C ALA A 392 -35.13 24.92 -27.18
N GLU A 393 -36.18 24.55 -26.44
CA GLU A 393 -37.19 25.51 -25.94
C GLU A 393 -36.62 26.55 -24.97
N ASP A 394 -35.48 26.27 -24.32
CA ASP A 394 -34.79 27.20 -23.43
C ASP A 394 -34.13 28.38 -24.16
N GLY A 395 -34.06 28.33 -25.50
CA GLY A 395 -33.51 29.38 -26.34
C GLY A 395 -31.98 29.48 -26.33
N VAL A 396 -31.27 28.58 -25.66
CA VAL A 396 -29.79 28.64 -25.51
C VAL A 396 -29.13 27.31 -25.88
N THR A 397 -29.77 26.18 -25.60
CA THR A 397 -29.21 24.85 -25.83
C THR A 397 -29.52 24.36 -27.24
N ASN A 398 -28.53 23.80 -27.93
CA ASN A 398 -28.71 23.13 -29.22
C ASN A 398 -28.71 21.61 -29.04
N ASN A 399 -29.74 20.94 -29.55
CA ASN A 399 -29.84 19.49 -29.57
C ASN A 399 -29.42 18.95 -30.93
N ILE A 400 -28.51 17.98 -30.96
CA ILE A 400 -28.10 17.31 -32.21
C ILE A 400 -29.25 16.43 -32.70
N THR A 401 -29.60 16.54 -33.98
CA THR A 401 -30.75 15.80 -34.55
C THR A 401 -30.39 14.40 -35.05
N ASP A 402 -29.09 14.10 -35.20
CA ASP A 402 -28.61 12.78 -35.58
C ASP A 402 -28.62 11.82 -34.37
N PRO A 403 -29.41 10.73 -34.40
CA PRO A 403 -29.56 9.82 -33.26
C PRO A 403 -28.27 9.07 -32.88
N ARG A 404 -27.22 9.09 -33.73
CA ARG A 404 -25.89 8.57 -33.38
C ARG A 404 -25.25 9.37 -32.22
N PHE A 405 -25.65 10.63 -32.07
CA PHE A 405 -25.05 11.59 -31.15
C PHE A 405 -26.16 12.20 -30.28
N PRO A 406 -26.62 11.49 -29.23
CA PRO A 406 -27.65 11.98 -28.32
C PRO A 406 -27.10 13.05 -27.36
N PHE A 407 -26.54 14.12 -27.92
CA PHE A 407 -25.84 15.18 -27.21
C PHE A 407 -26.59 16.50 -27.36
N SER A 408 -26.38 17.38 -26.40
CA SER A 408 -26.72 18.79 -26.52
C SER A 408 -25.48 19.64 -26.31
N PHE A 409 -25.48 20.87 -26.82
CA PHE A 409 -24.37 21.80 -26.64
C PHE A 409 -24.84 23.26 -26.61
N ALA A 410 -24.09 24.12 -25.95
CA ALA A 410 -24.37 25.56 -25.87
C ALA A 410 -23.07 26.35 -25.83
N ALA A 411 -23.08 27.57 -26.39
CA ALA A 411 -22.00 28.52 -26.15
C ALA A 411 -22.04 28.96 -24.67
N VAL A 412 -20.87 29.07 -24.06
CA VAL A 412 -20.72 29.52 -22.67
C VAL A 412 -19.76 30.70 -22.67
N GLN A 413 -20.28 31.85 -22.26
CA GLN A 413 -19.55 33.09 -22.15
C GLN A 413 -19.89 33.75 -20.82
N ASP A 414 -19.00 33.60 -19.85
CA ASP A 414 -19.05 34.29 -18.56
C ASP A 414 -17.65 34.82 -18.19
N ASP A 415 -17.55 35.56 -17.08
CA ASP A 415 -16.30 36.17 -16.62
C ASP A 415 -15.17 35.14 -16.34
N SER A 416 -15.52 33.87 -16.15
CA SER A 416 -14.63 32.77 -15.78
C SER A 416 -14.37 31.78 -16.92
N PHE A 417 -15.20 31.76 -17.96
CA PHE A 417 -15.09 30.81 -19.07
C PHE A 417 -15.62 31.36 -20.40
N HIS A 418 -14.86 31.14 -21.47
CA HIS A 418 -15.28 31.47 -22.84
C HIS A 418 -15.04 30.27 -23.76
N GLY A 419 -16.12 29.66 -24.25
CA GLY A 419 -16.07 28.50 -25.12
C GLY A 419 -17.45 27.90 -25.31
N PHE A 420 -17.55 26.57 -25.27
CA PHE A 420 -18.83 25.88 -25.33
C PHE A 420 -18.88 24.71 -24.36
N GLU A 421 -20.09 24.36 -23.95
CA GLU A 421 -20.39 23.14 -23.21
C GLU A 421 -21.03 22.12 -24.15
N ILE A 422 -20.61 20.87 -24.08
CA ILE A 422 -21.34 19.73 -24.66
C ILE A 422 -21.78 18.78 -23.54
N THR A 423 -23.06 18.45 -23.49
CA THR A 423 -23.61 17.46 -22.58
C THR A 423 -23.68 16.10 -23.28
N ILE A 424 -22.93 15.13 -22.76
CA ILE A 424 -22.91 13.74 -23.24
C ILE A 424 -23.31 12.84 -22.06
N ASP A 425 -24.33 12.01 -22.23
CA ASP A 425 -24.81 11.07 -21.20
C ASP A 425 -25.07 11.76 -19.84
N GLY A 426 -25.58 13.00 -19.88
CA GLY A 426 -25.88 13.83 -18.71
C GLY A 426 -24.65 14.49 -18.05
N ASN A 427 -23.45 14.33 -18.61
CA ASN A 427 -22.24 14.99 -18.12
C ASN A 427 -21.85 16.16 -19.04
N ALA A 428 -21.63 17.32 -18.42
CA ALA A 428 -21.18 18.54 -19.06
C ALA A 428 -19.66 18.54 -19.31
N TRP A 429 -19.25 18.79 -20.55
CA TRP A 429 -17.86 18.94 -20.97
C TRP A 429 -17.64 20.35 -21.49
N TYR A 430 -16.79 21.12 -20.80
CA TYR A 430 -16.53 22.51 -21.15
C TYR A 430 -15.26 22.61 -21.98
N LEU A 431 -15.38 23.09 -23.22
CA LEU A 431 -14.32 23.13 -24.21
C LEU A 431 -14.08 24.55 -24.69
N SER A 432 -12.81 24.91 -24.87
CA SER A 432 -12.43 26.26 -25.30
C SER A 432 -11.15 26.24 -26.12
N ASN A 433 -11.11 27.03 -27.19
CA ASN A 433 -9.90 27.40 -27.92
C ASN A 433 -9.46 28.85 -27.64
N LEU A 434 -10.16 29.55 -26.74
CA LEU A 434 -9.93 30.96 -26.40
C LEU A 434 -9.28 31.15 -25.02
N MET A 435 -9.42 30.18 -24.13
CA MET A 435 -8.86 30.19 -22.77
C MET A 435 -7.43 29.63 -22.71
N ASN A 436 -6.62 29.99 -23.69
CA ASN A 436 -5.28 29.50 -23.83
C ASN A 436 -4.30 30.13 -22.81
N THR A 437 -3.35 29.34 -22.31
CA THR A 437 -2.17 29.88 -21.61
C THR A 437 -1.08 30.26 -22.63
N GLU A 438 -0.12 31.12 -22.27
CA GLU A 438 0.88 31.62 -23.24
C GLU A 438 1.60 30.46 -23.98
N GLY A 439 1.41 30.38 -25.31
CA GLY A 439 2.15 29.50 -26.22
C GLY A 439 1.43 28.23 -26.73
N GLN A 440 0.13 28.07 -26.49
CA GLN A 440 -0.53 26.75 -26.60
C GLN A 440 -1.71 26.69 -27.63
N SER A 441 -1.54 26.16 -28.84
CA SER A 441 -2.64 26.20 -29.85
C SER A 441 -3.70 25.09 -29.67
N GLY A 442 -4.97 25.42 -29.92
CA GLY A 442 -6.06 24.44 -30.08
C GLY A 442 -7.16 24.48 -29.02
N TYR A 443 -8.03 23.48 -29.03
CA TYR A 443 -9.04 23.29 -28.00
C TYR A 443 -8.45 22.70 -26.72
N TYR A 444 -9.09 23.03 -25.60
CA TYR A 444 -8.81 22.58 -24.24
C TYR A 444 -10.12 22.15 -23.59
N CYS A 445 -10.05 21.20 -22.68
CA CYS A 445 -11.16 20.81 -21.84
C CYS A 445 -10.93 21.29 -20.41
N ARG A 446 -11.98 21.78 -19.76
CA ARG A 446 -11.98 22.04 -18.31
C ARG A 446 -12.11 20.71 -17.58
N GLY A 447 -11.11 20.33 -16.80
CA GLY A 447 -11.14 19.18 -15.90
C GLY A 447 -11.37 19.57 -14.44
N GLY A 448 -11.04 18.64 -13.54
CA GLY A 448 -11.16 18.86 -12.09
C GLY A 448 -10.42 20.10 -11.63
N ASN A 449 -10.96 20.78 -10.61
CA ASN A 449 -10.41 22.03 -10.06
C ASN A 449 -10.24 23.18 -11.09
N ASN A 450 -11.04 23.19 -12.15
CA ASN A 450 -11.00 24.19 -13.25
C ASN A 450 -9.73 24.16 -14.11
N ALA A 451 -9.04 23.01 -14.16
CA ALA A 451 -7.85 22.86 -14.98
C ALA A 451 -8.17 22.86 -16.47
N MET A 452 -7.62 23.82 -17.23
CA MET A 452 -7.71 23.82 -18.68
C MET A 452 -6.56 22.97 -19.25
N MET A 453 -6.91 21.83 -19.86
CA MET A 453 -5.91 20.85 -20.34
C MET A 453 -6.31 20.23 -21.68
N LYS A 454 -5.30 19.79 -22.45
CA LYS A 454 -5.57 18.89 -23.57
C LYS A 454 -5.92 17.50 -23.07
N LEU A 455 -6.95 16.89 -23.65
CA LEU A 455 -7.34 15.54 -23.29
C LEU A 455 -6.36 14.50 -23.83
N ALA A 456 -6.06 13.49 -23.02
CA ALA A 456 -5.18 12.40 -23.44
C ALA A 456 -5.87 11.47 -24.45
N THR A 457 -5.22 11.26 -25.60
CA THR A 457 -5.56 10.15 -26.51
C THR A 457 -4.96 8.86 -25.96
N ILE A 458 -5.81 7.94 -25.50
CA ILE A 458 -5.37 6.64 -24.99
C ILE A 458 -5.21 5.64 -26.13
N LYS A 459 -3.96 5.33 -26.46
CA LYS A 459 -3.60 4.42 -27.56
C LYS A 459 -3.46 2.96 -27.14
N GLU A 460 -3.16 2.71 -25.87
CA GLU A 460 -2.93 1.39 -25.32
C GLU A 460 -3.81 1.17 -24.09
N SER A 461 -4.52 0.04 -24.06
CA SER A 461 -5.31 -0.45 -22.94
C SER A 461 -5.06 -1.94 -22.73
N VAL A 462 -5.50 -2.47 -21.59
CA VAL A 462 -5.54 -3.90 -21.31
C VAL A 462 -6.94 -4.40 -21.68
N PRO A 463 -7.11 -5.29 -22.68
CA PRO A 463 -8.42 -5.68 -23.22
C PRO A 463 -9.43 -6.30 -22.23
N TYR A 464 -8.94 -6.71 -21.06
CA TYR A 464 -9.82 -7.11 -19.96
C TYR A 464 -10.21 -5.89 -19.11
N LEU A 465 -9.27 -5.03 -18.74
CA LEU A 465 -9.53 -3.92 -17.81
C LEU A 465 -10.29 -2.76 -18.47
N ASP A 466 -10.18 -2.58 -19.78
CA ASP A 466 -10.95 -1.59 -20.54
C ASP A 466 -12.47 -1.83 -20.56
N LYS A 467 -12.90 -3.00 -20.06
CA LYS A 467 -14.30 -3.37 -19.83
C LYS A 467 -14.60 -3.64 -18.35
N HIS A 468 -13.68 -3.36 -17.43
CA HIS A 468 -13.85 -3.64 -16.00
C HIS A 468 -13.20 -2.54 -15.17
N TYR A 469 -13.52 -1.27 -15.43
CA TYR A 469 -12.98 -0.15 -14.67
C TYR A 469 -13.34 -0.21 -13.19
N LYS A 470 -14.53 -0.73 -12.84
CA LYS A 470 -14.97 -0.84 -11.44
C LYS A 470 -14.31 -1.99 -10.65
N LEU A 471 -13.48 -2.82 -11.29
CA LEU A 471 -12.79 -3.94 -10.64
C LEU A 471 -12.01 -3.48 -9.39
N ALA A 472 -12.06 -4.29 -8.33
CA ALA A 472 -11.32 -4.08 -7.08
C ALA A 472 -11.55 -2.70 -6.42
N ASN A 473 -12.80 -2.20 -6.46
CA ASN A 473 -13.20 -0.83 -6.08
C ASN A 473 -12.53 0.22 -6.99
N MET A 474 -12.88 0.21 -8.27
CA MET A 474 -12.48 1.19 -9.28
C MET A 474 -10.98 1.18 -9.68
N ARG A 475 -10.18 0.27 -9.11
CA ARG A 475 -8.75 0.12 -9.45
C ARG A 475 -8.53 -0.42 -10.86
N GLY A 476 -9.53 -1.06 -11.47
CA GLY A 476 -9.46 -1.58 -12.83
C GLY A 476 -9.03 -0.50 -13.83
N TYR A 477 -9.59 0.71 -13.74
CA TYR A 477 -9.19 1.86 -14.55
C TYR A 477 -7.74 2.28 -14.30
N MET A 478 -7.37 2.44 -13.02
CA MET A 478 -6.01 2.82 -12.65
C MET A 478 -4.99 1.82 -13.21
N TRP A 479 -5.30 0.52 -13.15
CA TRP A 479 -4.44 -0.54 -13.67
C TRP A 479 -4.43 -0.59 -15.20
N ASP A 480 -5.58 -0.36 -15.84
CA ASP A 480 -5.70 -0.27 -17.30
C ASP A 480 -4.76 0.79 -17.87
N ARG A 481 -4.67 1.96 -17.21
CA ARG A 481 -3.78 3.05 -17.62
C ARG A 481 -2.33 2.85 -17.14
N SER A 482 -2.10 2.14 -16.03
CA SER A 482 -0.76 1.95 -15.48
C SER A 482 0.03 0.81 -16.13
N ILE A 483 -0.62 -0.30 -16.51
CA ILE A 483 0.07 -1.47 -17.09
C ILE A 483 0.78 -1.11 -18.41
N PRO A 484 0.18 -0.37 -19.36
CA PRO A 484 0.86 0.07 -20.57
C PRO A 484 2.12 0.91 -20.29
N LEU A 485 2.12 1.70 -19.21
CA LEU A 485 3.29 2.50 -18.80
C LEU A 485 4.52 1.64 -18.49
N LEU A 486 4.35 0.36 -18.13
CA LEU A 486 5.47 -0.55 -17.87
C LEU A 486 6.34 -0.77 -19.12
N LYS A 487 5.78 -0.67 -20.33
CA LYS A 487 6.55 -0.74 -21.58
C LYS A 487 7.44 0.51 -21.74
N LYS A 488 6.86 1.69 -21.50
CA LYS A 488 7.56 2.98 -21.58
C LYS A 488 8.67 3.09 -20.53
N TYR A 489 8.42 2.58 -19.33
CA TYR A 489 9.29 2.71 -18.17
C TYR A 489 10.04 1.44 -17.81
N PHE A 490 10.21 0.52 -18.78
CA PHE A 490 10.71 -0.84 -18.54
C PHE A 490 12.05 -0.91 -17.78
N PHE A 491 13.04 -0.09 -18.17
CA PHE A 491 14.39 -0.17 -17.62
C PHE A 491 14.57 0.60 -16.30
N LEU A 492 14.36 1.92 -16.34
CA LEU A 492 14.69 2.83 -15.24
C LEU A 492 13.48 3.53 -14.63
N GLY A 493 12.25 3.21 -15.02
CA GLY A 493 11.11 3.87 -14.41
C GLY A 493 10.93 5.35 -14.83
N SER A 494 9.94 6.01 -14.24
CA SER A 494 9.72 7.46 -14.34
C SER A 494 10.50 8.27 -13.30
N GLY A 495 11.14 7.61 -12.33
CA GLY A 495 11.71 8.19 -11.11
C GLY A 495 10.92 7.78 -9.86
N PRO A 496 11.57 7.53 -8.71
CA PRO A 496 10.87 7.40 -7.43
C PRO A 496 9.90 8.55 -7.20
N ASP A 497 8.73 8.27 -6.63
CA ASP A 497 7.71 9.27 -6.29
C ASP A 497 7.15 10.10 -7.47
N THR A 498 7.27 9.66 -8.73
CA THR A 498 6.76 10.42 -9.90
C THR A 498 5.53 9.80 -10.56
N PHE A 499 4.84 8.87 -9.89
CA PHE A 499 3.72 8.15 -10.50
C PHE A 499 2.59 9.09 -10.94
N ILE A 500 2.22 10.06 -10.11
CA ILE A 500 1.20 11.08 -10.43
C ILE A 500 1.49 11.85 -11.72
N ILE A 501 2.78 12.02 -12.07
CA ILE A 501 3.22 12.70 -13.29
C ILE A 501 3.23 11.73 -14.48
N ALA A 502 3.58 10.45 -14.23
CA ALA A 502 3.60 9.42 -15.26
C ALA A 502 2.20 8.97 -15.69
N PHE A 503 1.23 9.01 -14.78
CA PHE A 503 -0.16 8.66 -15.01
C PHE A 503 -0.88 9.74 -15.83
N PRO A 504 -1.72 9.39 -16.81
CA PRO A 504 -2.44 10.35 -17.64
C PRO A 504 -3.63 10.96 -16.87
N ASN A 505 -3.36 11.90 -15.96
CA ASN A 505 -4.39 12.63 -15.20
C ASN A 505 -5.28 13.54 -16.07
N ASN A 506 -4.98 13.67 -17.36
CA ASN A 506 -5.79 14.33 -18.37
C ASN A 506 -6.67 13.37 -19.22
N ASP A 507 -6.79 12.10 -18.84
CA ASP A 507 -7.77 11.15 -19.40
C ASP A 507 -9.16 11.33 -18.76
N LEU A 508 -9.77 12.49 -18.98
CA LEU A 508 -11.06 12.81 -18.35
C LEU A 508 -12.19 11.86 -18.78
N VAL A 509 -12.14 11.31 -20.00
CA VAL A 509 -13.12 10.33 -20.48
C VAL A 509 -12.99 9.00 -19.73
N GLY A 510 -11.77 8.50 -19.53
CA GLY A 510 -11.52 7.34 -18.69
C GLY A 510 -11.94 7.56 -17.24
N MET A 511 -11.68 8.75 -16.69
CA MET A 511 -12.11 9.12 -15.34
C MET A 511 -13.64 9.18 -15.21
N TYR A 512 -14.34 9.74 -16.19
CA TYR A 512 -15.80 9.71 -16.28
C TYR A 512 -16.35 8.28 -16.29
N ASN A 513 -15.86 7.46 -17.22
CA ASN A 513 -16.31 6.07 -17.37
C ASN A 513 -16.03 5.20 -16.13
N SER A 514 -14.96 5.51 -15.39
CA SER A 514 -14.57 4.76 -14.20
C SER A 514 -15.19 5.27 -12.89
N GLY A 515 -15.76 6.48 -12.90
CA GLY A 515 -16.35 7.12 -11.72
C GLY A 515 -15.37 7.97 -10.89
N HIS A 516 -14.18 8.29 -11.41
CA HIS A 516 -13.18 9.15 -10.75
C HIS A 516 -13.28 10.62 -11.21
N ILE A 517 -14.48 11.09 -11.54
CA ILE A 517 -14.68 12.47 -12.03
C ILE A 517 -14.16 13.45 -10.97
N ASN A 518 -13.35 14.42 -11.39
CA ASN A 518 -12.71 15.43 -10.53
C ASN A 518 -11.70 14.89 -9.49
N GLU A 519 -11.36 13.61 -9.51
CA GLU A 519 -10.30 13.08 -8.66
C GLU A 519 -8.93 13.34 -9.27
N LEU A 520 -7.88 13.22 -8.45
CA LEU A 520 -6.50 13.23 -8.93
C LEU A 520 -5.87 11.88 -8.60
N ILE A 521 -5.44 11.15 -9.64
CA ILE A 521 -4.86 9.83 -9.44
C ILE A 521 -3.40 10.00 -9.08
N THR A 522 -3.13 9.92 -7.78
CA THR A 522 -1.77 10.07 -7.24
C THR A 522 -1.01 8.75 -7.21
N LYS A 523 -1.70 7.60 -7.22
CA LYS A 523 -1.12 6.25 -7.05
C LYS A 523 -1.88 5.19 -7.86
N PRO A 524 -1.23 4.07 -8.26
CA PRO A 524 -1.89 2.97 -8.97
C PRO A 524 -2.64 2.03 -8.03
N HIS A 525 -2.54 2.25 -6.72
CA HIS A 525 -3.29 1.49 -5.76
C HIS A 525 -2.88 0.00 -5.76
N CYS A 526 -1.58 -0.21 -6.01
CA CYS A 526 -0.86 -1.48 -6.11
C CYS A 526 0.66 -1.18 -6.09
N MET A 527 1.34 -1.53 -5.00
CA MET A 527 2.78 -1.29 -4.84
C MET A 527 3.60 -1.86 -6.00
N TYR A 528 3.22 -3.02 -6.54
CA TYR A 528 3.97 -3.66 -7.62
C TYR A 528 3.93 -2.86 -8.92
N LEU A 529 2.75 -2.35 -9.28
CA LEU A 529 2.61 -1.44 -10.42
C LEU A 529 3.33 -0.12 -10.16
N GLN A 530 3.23 0.41 -8.93
CA GLN A 530 3.94 1.63 -8.56
C GLN A 530 5.45 1.48 -8.73
N VAL A 531 6.05 0.41 -8.20
CA VAL A 531 7.48 0.12 -8.34
C VAL A 531 7.87 -0.05 -9.82
N GLY A 532 7.06 -0.78 -10.59
CA GLY A 532 7.32 -1.01 -12.02
C GLY A 532 7.29 0.27 -12.85
N VAL A 533 6.37 1.19 -12.57
CA VAL A 533 6.28 2.49 -13.25
C VAL A 533 7.36 3.46 -12.74
N GLN A 534 7.57 3.57 -11.43
CA GLN A 534 8.46 4.57 -10.83
C GLN A 534 9.94 4.20 -10.95
N THR A 535 10.31 2.95 -10.67
CA THR A 535 11.73 2.52 -10.62
C THR A 535 12.11 1.52 -11.71
N GLY A 536 11.14 1.09 -12.52
CA GLY A 536 11.32 0.21 -13.66
C GLY A 536 10.97 -1.25 -13.37
N VAL A 537 10.68 -1.99 -14.44
CA VAL A 537 10.30 -3.42 -14.38
C VAL A 537 11.47 -4.28 -13.87
N LEU A 538 12.71 -3.92 -14.20
CA LEU A 538 13.90 -4.61 -13.67
C LEU A 538 14.01 -4.46 -12.15
N SER A 539 13.69 -3.27 -11.62
CA SER A 539 13.66 -2.99 -10.19
C SER A 539 12.56 -3.79 -9.50
N LEU A 540 11.37 -3.86 -10.10
CA LEU A 540 10.28 -4.71 -9.64
C LEU A 540 10.68 -6.19 -9.59
N ILE A 541 11.33 -6.72 -10.63
CA ILE A 541 11.80 -8.12 -10.66
C ILE A 541 12.78 -8.38 -9.52
N ALA A 542 13.75 -7.48 -9.30
CA ALA A 542 14.70 -7.62 -8.21
C ALA A 542 14.01 -7.65 -6.83
N LEU A 543 13.02 -6.77 -6.63
CA LEU A 543 12.23 -6.73 -5.41
C LEU A 543 11.37 -8.01 -5.20
N LEU A 544 10.75 -8.52 -6.27
CA LEU A 544 9.98 -9.77 -6.23
C LEU A 544 10.87 -10.98 -5.93
N ILE A 545 12.08 -11.04 -6.49
CA ILE A 545 13.06 -12.10 -6.17
C ILE A 545 13.45 -12.02 -4.69
N PHE A 546 13.71 -10.82 -4.15
CA PHE A 546 14.00 -10.63 -2.73
C PHE A 546 12.89 -11.20 -1.84
N PHE A 547 11.64 -10.81 -2.09
CA PHE A 547 10.49 -11.32 -1.34
C PHE A 547 10.32 -12.83 -1.49
N GLY A 548 10.38 -13.34 -2.73
CA GLY A 548 10.25 -14.76 -3.02
C GLY A 548 11.30 -15.61 -2.30
N TRP A 549 12.56 -15.16 -2.30
CA TRP A 549 13.65 -15.85 -1.60
C TRP A 549 13.45 -15.87 -0.08
N TYR A 550 13.04 -14.76 0.51
CA TYR A 550 12.71 -14.72 1.94
C TYR A 550 11.54 -15.66 2.30
N LEU A 551 10.46 -15.63 1.52
CA LEU A 551 9.27 -16.47 1.76
C LEU A 551 9.60 -17.95 1.64
N ILE A 552 10.29 -18.36 0.57
CA ILE A 552 10.67 -19.76 0.33
C ILE A 552 11.61 -20.26 1.45
N ASP A 553 12.61 -19.46 1.83
CA ASP A 553 13.55 -19.80 2.90
C ASP A 553 12.83 -19.98 4.24
N SER A 554 11.99 -19.01 4.59
CA SER A 554 11.22 -19.01 5.85
C SER A 554 10.24 -20.17 5.92
N ILE A 555 9.44 -20.40 4.87
CA ILE A 555 8.49 -21.53 4.83
C ILE A 555 9.24 -22.84 5.02
N ARG A 556 10.38 -23.05 4.33
CA ARG A 556 11.18 -24.29 4.49
C ARG A 556 11.68 -24.49 5.93
N ILE A 557 12.12 -23.42 6.60
CA ILE A 557 12.59 -23.47 7.99
C ILE A 557 11.42 -23.79 8.92
N TYR A 558 10.38 -22.97 8.88
CA TYR A 558 9.28 -23.01 9.85
C TYR A 558 8.37 -24.23 9.65
N TRP A 559 8.24 -24.74 8.42
CA TRP A 559 7.48 -25.97 8.16
C TRP A 559 8.03 -27.21 8.86
N ARG A 560 9.34 -27.24 9.10
CA ARG A 560 10.03 -28.37 9.74
C ARG A 560 10.35 -28.10 11.22
N CYS A 561 10.30 -26.85 11.66
CA CYS A 561 10.66 -26.43 13.01
C CYS A 561 9.83 -27.12 14.11
N HIS A 562 10.45 -27.38 15.26
CA HIS A 562 9.81 -27.95 16.46
C HIS A 562 9.34 -26.90 17.48
N TYR A 563 9.54 -25.61 17.21
CA TYR A 563 9.03 -24.47 18.00
C TYR A 563 9.26 -24.59 19.51
N SER A 564 10.52 -24.64 19.93
CA SER A 564 10.92 -24.68 21.35
C SER A 564 11.51 -23.36 21.85
N GLU A 565 12.09 -22.57 20.94
CA GLU A 565 12.88 -21.38 21.29
C GLU A 565 12.18 -20.08 20.91
N TYR A 566 12.47 -19.01 21.66
CA TYR A 566 11.88 -17.68 21.47
C TYR A 566 11.97 -17.20 20.01
N MET A 567 13.15 -17.29 19.40
CA MET A 567 13.38 -16.80 18.03
C MET A 567 12.55 -17.57 16.98
N THR A 568 12.27 -18.86 17.21
CA THR A 568 11.48 -19.68 16.26
C THR A 568 10.01 -19.25 16.22
N PHE A 569 9.43 -18.85 17.35
CA PHE A 569 8.08 -18.29 17.42
C PHE A 569 8.02 -16.90 16.77
N ILE A 570 8.94 -16.01 17.12
CA ILE A 570 8.96 -14.67 16.53
C ILE A 570 9.18 -14.75 15.01
N GLY A 571 10.07 -15.63 14.57
CA GLY A 571 10.37 -15.83 13.15
C GLY A 571 9.15 -16.22 12.30
N VAL A 572 8.33 -17.16 12.77
CA VAL A 572 7.09 -17.52 12.05
C VAL A 572 6.03 -16.42 12.12
N GLY A 573 5.99 -15.64 13.22
CA GLY A 573 5.13 -14.46 13.32
C GLY A 573 5.52 -13.38 12.32
N VAL A 574 6.82 -13.11 12.17
CA VAL A 574 7.37 -12.21 11.14
C VAL A 574 7.05 -12.70 9.74
N LEU A 575 7.14 -14.02 9.46
CA LEU A 575 6.71 -14.58 8.18
C LEU A 575 5.24 -14.29 7.90
N GLY A 576 4.36 -14.51 8.89
CA GLY A 576 2.93 -14.17 8.77
C GLY A 576 2.72 -12.67 8.49
N ALA A 577 3.45 -11.80 9.19
CA ALA A 577 3.40 -10.36 8.99
C ALA A 577 3.80 -9.96 7.56
N VAL A 578 4.90 -10.53 7.04
CA VAL A 578 5.38 -10.26 5.68
C VAL A 578 4.39 -10.75 4.62
N ILE A 579 3.82 -11.95 4.78
CA ILE A 579 2.80 -12.47 3.85
C ILE A 579 1.58 -11.55 3.81
N GLY A 580 1.08 -11.14 4.98
CA GLY A 580 -0.09 -10.25 5.08
C GLY A 580 0.16 -8.90 4.38
N TYR A 581 1.34 -8.31 4.60
CA TYR A 581 1.74 -7.06 3.94
C TYR A 581 1.81 -7.22 2.41
N LEU A 582 2.47 -8.27 1.92
CA LEU A 582 2.62 -8.51 0.47
C LEU A 582 1.28 -8.76 -0.23
N ILE A 583 0.33 -9.45 0.41
CA ILE A 583 -1.02 -9.60 -0.14
C ILE A 583 -1.74 -8.25 -0.22
N LEU A 584 -1.61 -7.41 0.81
CA LEU A 584 -2.19 -6.07 0.81
C LEU A 584 -1.63 -5.17 -0.28
N CYS A 585 -0.36 -5.32 -0.63
CA CYS A 585 0.30 -4.60 -1.73
C CYS A 585 -0.30 -4.87 -3.12
N LEU A 586 -1.11 -5.92 -3.30
CA LEU A 586 -1.84 -6.15 -4.56
C LEU A 586 -2.94 -5.12 -4.79
N THR A 587 -3.51 -4.58 -3.72
CA THR A 587 -4.63 -3.64 -3.76
C THR A 587 -4.40 -2.44 -2.86
N ASN A 588 -3.14 -2.05 -2.64
CA ASN A 588 -2.73 -0.83 -1.95
C ASN A 588 -1.27 -0.51 -2.27
N ASP A 589 -0.87 0.71 -1.95
CA ASP A 589 0.45 1.26 -2.21
C ASP A 589 1.39 1.11 -1.02
N SER A 590 2.68 1.31 -1.27
CA SER A 590 3.65 1.55 -0.20
C SER A 590 3.38 2.91 0.46
N CYS A 591 3.79 3.05 1.72
CA CYS A 591 3.62 4.28 2.47
C CYS A 591 4.67 4.40 3.56
N VAL A 592 5.26 5.59 3.68
CA VAL A 592 6.27 5.92 4.69
C VAL A 592 5.81 5.67 6.13
N ALA A 593 4.50 5.61 6.39
CA ALA A 593 3.95 5.29 7.70
C ALA A 593 4.13 3.82 8.12
N LEU A 594 4.31 2.89 7.17
CA LEU A 594 4.21 1.44 7.42
C LEU A 594 5.36 0.64 6.81
N SER A 595 5.84 1.05 5.65
CA SER A 595 6.95 0.39 4.95
C SER A 595 8.21 0.27 5.83
N PRO A 596 8.57 1.24 6.69
CA PRO A 596 9.66 1.05 7.64
C PRO A 596 9.47 -0.14 8.59
N ILE A 597 8.24 -0.38 9.08
CA ILE A 597 7.94 -1.56 9.93
C ILE A 597 8.15 -2.82 9.11
N PHE A 598 7.60 -2.87 7.89
CA PHE A 598 7.70 -4.03 7.00
C PHE A 598 9.15 -4.40 6.68
N TYR A 599 9.95 -3.45 6.18
CA TYR A 599 11.35 -3.68 5.81
C TYR A 599 12.25 -3.97 7.02
N THR A 600 11.91 -3.40 8.19
CA THR A 600 12.56 -3.79 9.44
C THR A 600 12.24 -5.24 9.78
N LEU A 601 10.96 -5.62 9.81
CA LEU A 601 10.51 -6.98 10.14
C LEU A 601 11.08 -8.04 9.20
N ILE A 602 11.09 -7.83 7.88
CA ILE A 602 11.70 -8.81 6.95
C ILE A 602 13.22 -8.96 7.21
N GLY A 603 13.92 -7.87 7.56
CA GLY A 603 15.31 -7.93 8.01
C GLY A 603 15.47 -8.71 9.32
N ILE A 604 14.59 -8.50 10.32
CA ILE A 604 14.54 -9.32 11.54
C ILE A 604 14.38 -10.80 11.18
N GLY A 605 13.44 -11.12 10.28
CA GLY A 605 13.18 -12.48 9.80
C GLY A 605 14.40 -13.13 9.15
N LEU A 606 15.13 -12.40 8.29
CA LEU A 606 16.37 -12.87 7.69
C LEU A 606 17.44 -13.17 8.76
N GLY A 607 17.58 -12.29 9.77
CA GLY A 607 18.52 -12.48 10.88
C GLY A 607 18.21 -13.72 11.71
N ILE A 608 16.93 -13.95 12.00
CA ILE A 608 16.45 -15.16 12.68
C ILE A 608 16.73 -16.41 11.83
N ASN A 609 16.36 -16.40 10.55
CA ASN A 609 16.57 -17.54 9.65
C ASN A 609 18.06 -17.91 9.55
N TYR A 610 18.93 -16.91 9.40
CA TYR A 610 20.37 -17.12 9.36
C TYR A 610 20.90 -17.76 10.64
N LYS A 611 20.47 -17.27 11.80
CA LYS A 611 20.84 -17.86 13.09
C LYS A 611 20.36 -19.30 13.23
N ILE A 612 19.09 -19.59 12.89
CA ILE A 612 18.55 -20.95 12.97
C ILE A 612 19.38 -21.91 12.11
N ARG A 613 19.76 -21.50 10.90
CA ARG A 613 20.58 -22.32 10.00
C ARG A 613 22.00 -22.56 10.53
N LYS A 614 22.59 -21.56 11.19
CA LYS A 614 23.96 -21.65 11.73
C LYS A 614 24.02 -22.46 13.02
N ASP A 615 23.13 -22.17 13.95
CA ASP A 615 23.26 -22.59 15.35
C ASP A 615 22.32 -23.74 15.72
N MET A 616 21.32 -24.08 14.88
CA MET A 616 20.26 -25.03 15.24
C MET A 616 20.08 -26.18 14.24
N ALA A 617 21.14 -26.98 14.00
CA ALA A 617 21.02 -28.25 13.28
C ALA A 617 19.95 -29.19 13.91
N PHE A 618 19.76 -29.10 15.23
CA PHE A 618 18.77 -29.83 16.03
C PHE A 618 17.31 -29.37 15.86
N VAL A 619 17.03 -28.29 15.11
CA VAL A 619 15.63 -27.89 14.79
C VAL A 619 14.96 -28.83 13.79
N PHE A 620 15.73 -29.70 13.13
CA PHE A 620 15.24 -30.65 12.12
C PHE A 620 15.34 -32.12 12.54
N GLU A 621 16.09 -32.44 13.61
CA GLU A 621 16.23 -33.82 14.10
C GLU A 621 15.19 -34.12 15.19
N THR A 622 14.55 -35.29 15.06
CA THR A 622 13.74 -35.86 16.13
C THR A 622 14.70 -36.46 17.15
N SER A 623 14.60 -36.07 18.42
CA SER A 623 15.22 -36.86 19.48
C SER A 623 14.64 -38.26 19.39
N GLU A 624 15.46 -39.24 19.01
CA GLU A 624 15.09 -40.66 19.07
C GLU A 624 14.50 -40.95 20.47
N PRO A 625 13.39 -41.70 20.57
CA PRO A 625 12.93 -42.17 21.86
C PRO A 625 14.04 -43.07 22.43
N ALA A 626 14.51 -42.72 23.62
CA ALA A 626 15.41 -43.58 24.40
C ALA A 626 14.74 -44.94 24.63
N ALA A 627 14.99 -45.90 23.74
CA ALA A 627 14.44 -47.23 23.81
C ALA A 627 15.42 -48.16 24.53
N ASN A 628 15.01 -48.54 25.73
CA ASN A 628 15.26 -49.82 26.41
C ASN A 628 16.67 -50.07 26.97
N GLN A 629 16.91 -49.62 28.21
CA GLN A 629 17.58 -50.48 29.18
C GLN A 629 16.55 -51.46 29.77
N PRO A 630 16.72 -52.79 29.64
CA PRO A 630 15.84 -53.73 30.30
C PRO A 630 16.13 -53.76 31.80
N SER A 631 15.13 -53.41 32.59
CA SER A 631 15.08 -53.69 34.03
C SER A 631 14.87 -55.19 34.23
N ASN A 632 15.95 -55.93 34.48
CA ASN A 632 15.83 -57.34 34.90
C ASN A 632 16.10 -57.49 36.39
N ASN A 633 15.02 -57.37 37.17
CA ASN A 633 14.99 -57.75 38.57
C ASN A 633 14.18 -59.05 38.69
N LYS A 634 14.86 -60.21 38.69
CA LYS A 634 14.33 -61.51 39.15
C LYS A 634 15.48 -62.51 39.35
N ASN A 635 15.96 -62.65 40.60
CA ASN A 635 15.93 -63.91 41.36
C ASN A 635 16.86 -63.88 42.58
N LYS A 636 16.24 -63.74 43.76
CA LYS A 636 16.75 -64.34 45.00
C LYS A 636 16.56 -65.86 44.91
N LYS A 637 17.64 -66.65 44.96
CA LYS A 637 17.85 -67.77 45.93
C LYS A 637 19.06 -68.66 45.58
N LYS A 638 19.93 -68.80 46.60
CA LYS A 638 20.64 -70.02 47.06
C LYS A 638 21.70 -70.69 46.16
N LYS A 639 22.98 -70.60 46.60
CA LYS A 639 23.87 -71.68 47.15
C LYS A 639 25.33 -71.23 46.97
N LYS A 640 26.08 -70.94 48.06
CA LYS A 640 26.95 -71.85 48.84
C LYS A 640 28.12 -72.49 48.04
N ARG A 641 29.33 -72.28 48.58
CA ARG A 641 30.64 -72.94 48.32
C ARG A 641 31.35 -72.41 47.06
N LYS A 642 32.63 -72.07 47.08
CA LYS A 642 33.76 -72.39 47.98
C LYS A 642 34.72 -71.22 47.97
#